data_AF-A0A812STK6-F1
#
_entry.id   AF-A0A812STK6-F1
#
_cell.length_a   1.000
_cell.length_b   1.000
_cell.length_c   1.000
_cell.angle_alpha   90.00
_cell.angle_beta   90.00
_cell.angle_gamma   90.00
#
_symmetry.space_group_name_H-M   'P 1'
#
loop_
_entity.id
_entity.type
_entity.pdbx_description
1 polymer ?
#
loop_
_entity_poly.entity_id
_entity_poly.type
_entity_poly.pdbx_seq_one_letter_code
_entity_poly.pdbx_strand_id
1 'polypeptide(L)'
;MAAVKNRRWECIVLLVPRALKYNFSTGLLQDGMMEFVVSGDLDMVDTLVSTHNIPGSCKLLCSALLRAPKEKAPLMMQTLAEKTASLNVLSTLSAEANAIGWEDFTPIHAACMTTQVDSVHNFVEFIIGRGADLSLWGKRLSLKTSFAKRLPLHYAAENKNMKTDTVMMVARAYPQALFEPVNRVPGRDLPCQCCKHNPETQLALEKFMYEYICEACDGMKAEKAADFFRLMRLAIEFEGVRTIPAEDLPRGKLLLSLKRIRASSLVVRCASLKDMQGDAGLDCVCDAAAGFQNMGVSRADKGADCSELLSAQELEKLLSQQISARLQWAAEACASGEETVAEGLTTSDAVRYALFVAAGLISAAKNQTGGAEAEEEHASGAARLASVALGAVDTNLETLVAWYCQELQLPSEWRLLDLLKQGLAGGGGGVSDIVFSAGDIVIKKTLQPDHPQFKWLQGLFEQTFLGIYTRDRKGEDVPKSLEVREVEQVYNCGSWGEYARRRQQVLQEMSKGGASWVGELKTDKCTQGEQPNWHLTGAELGANEHWLYHGTSLAGEAGITEGDFRLNLAGSNAGTLYGNGVYLAEAVSKSDEYTTPQPSGLRSMLICLSTLGRVNYNDQKRPDGDELAASCKGGGFHSILGDREKIRGTYREIVVFDEDQVYPAYICRYQRVT
;
A
#
# COMPACT_ATOMS: atom_id res chain seq x y z
N MET A 1 -7.76 -43.58 22.97
CA MET A 1 -9.12 -43.36 22.43
C MET A 1 -10.22 -43.65 23.45
N ALA A 2 -10.33 -44.87 23.98
CA ALA A 2 -11.34 -45.21 24.99
C ALA A 2 -11.23 -44.35 26.27
N ALA A 3 -10.01 -44.09 26.76
CA ALA A 3 -9.78 -43.22 27.93
C ALA A 3 -10.29 -41.78 27.72
N VAL A 4 -10.06 -41.21 26.53
CA VAL A 4 -10.56 -39.89 26.13
C VAL A 4 -12.09 -39.88 26.09
N LYS A 5 -12.70 -40.85 25.38
CA LYS A 5 -14.15 -40.94 25.22
C LYS A 5 -14.89 -41.14 26.55
N ASN A 6 -14.27 -41.80 27.52
CA ASN A 6 -14.84 -42.08 28.84
C ASN A 6 -14.38 -41.09 29.92
N ARG A 7 -13.64 -40.04 29.57
CA ARG A 7 -13.11 -39.05 30.51
C ARG A 7 -12.46 -39.71 31.74
N ARG A 8 -11.48 -40.59 31.51
CA ARG A 8 -10.66 -41.19 32.58
C ARG A 8 -9.27 -40.57 32.64
N TRP A 9 -9.08 -39.60 33.54
CA TRP A 9 -7.84 -38.83 33.67
C TRP A 9 -6.66 -39.72 34.04
N GLU A 10 -6.86 -40.66 34.96
CA GLU A 10 -5.87 -41.64 35.40
C GLU A 10 -5.30 -42.49 34.26
N CYS A 11 -6.08 -42.67 33.18
CA CYS A 11 -5.63 -43.36 31.98
C CYS A 11 -4.96 -42.41 30.98
N ILE A 12 -5.40 -41.15 30.91
CA ILE A 12 -4.86 -40.14 29.99
C ILE A 12 -3.47 -39.68 30.45
N VAL A 13 -3.27 -39.44 31.75
CA VAL A 13 -2.00 -38.97 32.31
C VAL A 13 -0.84 -39.92 32.00
N LEU A 14 -1.10 -41.24 32.02
CA LEU A 14 -0.11 -42.27 31.69
C LEU A 14 0.34 -42.23 30.22
N LEU A 15 -0.47 -41.62 29.34
CA LEU A 15 -0.18 -41.52 27.91
C LEU A 15 0.58 -40.24 27.55
N VAL A 16 0.56 -39.22 28.41
CA VAL A 16 1.17 -37.89 28.15
C VAL A 16 2.68 -37.97 27.89
N PRO A 17 3.52 -38.63 28.73
CA PRO A 17 4.96 -38.72 28.47
C PRO A 17 5.29 -39.43 27.16
N ARG A 18 4.47 -40.43 26.79
CA ARG A 18 4.65 -41.23 25.57
C ARG A 18 4.25 -40.42 24.33
N ALA A 19 3.17 -39.64 24.41
CA ALA A 19 2.74 -38.75 23.34
C ALA A 19 3.79 -37.67 23.05
N LEU A 20 4.37 -37.07 24.08
CA LEU A 20 5.47 -36.09 23.97
C LEU A 20 6.73 -36.70 23.35
N LYS A 21 7.12 -37.92 23.79
CA LYS A 21 8.34 -38.60 23.31
C LYS A 21 8.28 -39.00 21.84
N TYR A 22 7.12 -39.41 21.33
CA TYR A 22 6.98 -39.98 19.99
C TYR A 22 6.30 -39.05 18.98
N ASN A 23 6.15 -37.77 19.34
CA ASN A 23 5.58 -36.75 18.46
C ASN A 23 4.21 -37.16 17.88
N PHE A 24 3.35 -37.71 18.75
CA PHE A 24 2.07 -38.28 18.36
C PHE A 24 1.06 -37.15 18.11
N SER A 25 0.95 -36.71 16.85
CA SER A 25 -0.01 -35.69 16.42
C SER A 25 -1.47 -36.16 16.59
N THR A 26 -2.48 -35.39 17.01
CA THR A 26 -2.63 -34.22 17.90
C THR A 26 -4.12 -33.78 17.86
N GLY A 27 -5.06 -34.72 17.76
CA GLY A 27 -6.51 -34.39 17.79
C GLY A 27 -7.14 -34.94 19.06
N LEU A 28 -7.28 -36.26 19.12
CA LEU A 28 -8.04 -36.92 20.17
C LEU A 28 -7.49 -36.74 21.60
N LEU A 29 -6.16 -36.74 21.78
CA LEU A 29 -5.57 -36.47 23.10
C LEU A 29 -5.77 -35.00 23.49
N GLN A 30 -5.70 -34.08 22.51
CA GLN A 30 -5.95 -32.66 22.73
C GLN A 30 -7.42 -32.39 23.07
N ASP A 31 -8.36 -33.00 22.35
CA ASP A 31 -9.79 -32.90 22.60
C ASP A 31 -10.13 -33.42 24.00
N GLY A 32 -9.56 -34.58 24.37
CA GLY A 32 -9.69 -35.12 25.71
C GLY A 32 -9.15 -34.18 26.77
N MET A 33 -7.90 -33.72 26.62
CA MET A 33 -7.29 -32.78 27.56
C MET A 33 -8.09 -31.48 27.66
N MET A 34 -8.58 -30.95 26.54
CA MET A 34 -9.38 -29.72 26.49
C MET A 34 -10.72 -29.91 27.20
N GLU A 35 -11.41 -31.04 27.04
CA GLU A 35 -12.67 -31.31 27.74
C GLU A 35 -12.51 -31.33 29.27
N PHE A 36 -11.40 -31.91 29.77
CA PHE A 36 -11.12 -31.90 31.21
C PHE A 36 -10.81 -30.51 31.74
N VAL A 37 -10.00 -29.72 31.03
CA VAL A 37 -9.72 -28.34 31.45
C VAL A 37 -10.99 -27.48 31.38
N VAL A 38 -11.86 -27.66 30.37
CA VAL A 38 -13.18 -27.00 30.28
C VAL A 38 -14.09 -27.39 31.45
N SER A 39 -13.97 -28.61 31.98
CA SER A 39 -14.70 -29.04 33.18
C SER A 39 -14.21 -28.37 34.48
N GLY A 40 -13.07 -27.67 34.42
CA GLY A 40 -12.45 -26.95 35.53
C GLY A 40 -11.75 -27.84 36.54
N ASP A 41 -11.09 -28.90 36.04
CA ASP A 41 -10.25 -29.81 36.84
C ASP A 41 -8.88 -29.14 37.11
N LEU A 42 -8.67 -28.68 38.34
CA LEU A 42 -7.45 -27.96 38.75
C LEU A 42 -6.25 -28.88 38.94
N ASP A 43 -6.47 -30.13 39.36
CA ASP A 43 -5.41 -31.12 39.57
C ASP A 43 -4.75 -31.48 38.22
N MET A 44 -5.57 -31.52 37.17
CA MET A 44 -5.08 -31.69 35.81
C MET A 44 -4.22 -30.51 35.34
N VAL A 45 -4.68 -29.27 35.56
CA VAL A 45 -3.91 -28.06 35.22
C VAL A 45 -2.56 -28.05 35.95
N ASP A 46 -2.56 -28.36 37.24
CA ASP A 46 -1.33 -28.46 38.04
C ASP A 46 -0.39 -29.54 37.50
N THR A 47 -0.91 -30.73 37.19
CA THR A 47 -0.09 -31.84 36.65
C THR A 47 0.53 -31.49 35.29
N LEU A 48 -0.23 -30.87 34.39
CA LEU A 48 0.26 -30.50 33.06
C LEU A 48 1.35 -29.42 33.12
N VAL A 49 1.18 -28.43 33.98
CA VAL A 49 2.12 -27.31 34.13
C VAL A 49 3.35 -27.75 34.93
N SER A 50 3.15 -28.33 36.11
CA SER A 50 4.21 -28.63 37.08
C SER A 50 5.01 -29.90 36.74
N THR A 51 4.37 -30.94 36.20
CA THR A 51 5.02 -32.25 35.99
C THR A 51 5.52 -32.46 34.57
N HIS A 52 4.77 -32.00 33.56
CA HIS A 52 5.08 -32.31 32.16
C HIS A 52 5.69 -31.14 31.38
N ASN A 53 5.76 -29.94 31.98
CA ASN A 53 6.41 -28.75 31.42
C ASN A 53 6.06 -28.50 29.93
N ILE A 54 4.80 -28.78 29.54
CA ILE A 54 4.41 -28.83 28.13
C ILE A 54 4.41 -27.40 27.56
N PRO A 55 5.27 -27.08 26.58
CA PRO A 55 5.34 -25.74 25.98
C PRO A 55 4.00 -25.30 25.35
N GLY A 56 3.22 -26.25 24.81
CA GLY A 56 1.90 -26.04 24.19
C GLY A 56 0.72 -25.89 25.16
N SER A 57 0.98 -25.78 26.46
CA SER A 57 -0.05 -25.58 27.49
C SER A 57 -0.85 -24.29 27.27
N CYS A 58 -0.29 -23.28 26.60
CA CYS A 58 -0.95 -22.01 26.33
C CYS A 58 -2.24 -22.10 25.54
N LYS A 59 -2.31 -22.77 24.37
CA LYS A 59 -3.56 -22.80 23.59
C LYS A 59 -4.63 -23.62 24.30
N LEU A 60 -4.27 -24.74 24.92
CA LEU A 60 -5.22 -25.59 25.64
C LEU A 60 -5.74 -24.89 26.91
N LEU A 61 -4.86 -24.27 27.68
CA LEU A 61 -5.22 -23.49 28.87
C LEU A 61 -5.95 -22.20 28.51
N CYS A 62 -5.54 -21.47 27.48
CA CYS A 62 -6.25 -20.27 27.01
C CYS A 62 -7.62 -20.65 26.46
N SER A 63 -7.70 -21.66 25.58
CA SER A 63 -8.98 -22.11 25.03
C SER A 63 -9.90 -22.64 26.12
N ALA A 64 -9.36 -23.30 27.14
CA ALA A 64 -10.15 -23.82 28.23
C ALA A 64 -10.52 -22.74 29.26
N LEU A 65 -9.64 -21.80 29.60
CA LEU A 65 -9.96 -20.62 30.44
C LEU A 65 -11.02 -19.73 29.77
N LEU A 66 -10.94 -19.57 28.46
CA LEU A 66 -11.91 -18.84 27.65
C LEU A 66 -13.24 -19.59 27.47
N ARG A 67 -13.29 -20.90 27.76
CA ARG A 67 -14.48 -21.76 27.68
C ARG A 67 -14.99 -22.26 29.04
N ALA A 68 -14.24 -22.00 30.12
CA ALA A 68 -14.55 -22.46 31.46
C ALA A 68 -15.73 -21.66 32.02
N PRO A 69 -16.56 -22.26 32.90
CA PRO A 69 -17.58 -21.52 33.64
C PRO A 69 -16.98 -20.33 34.37
N LYS A 70 -17.65 -19.17 34.37
CA LYS A 70 -17.17 -17.91 34.98
C LYS A 70 -16.72 -18.10 36.44
N GLU A 71 -17.40 -18.99 37.17
CA GLU A 71 -17.13 -19.29 38.58
C GLU A 71 -15.77 -19.99 38.80
N LYS A 72 -15.28 -20.75 37.82
CA LYS A 72 -14.04 -21.54 37.93
C LYS A 72 -12.82 -20.84 37.32
N ALA A 73 -13.03 -19.93 36.37
CA ALA A 73 -11.95 -19.26 35.66
C ALA A 73 -10.95 -18.51 36.58
N PRO A 74 -11.36 -17.77 37.63
CA PRO A 74 -10.41 -17.08 38.51
C PRO A 74 -9.45 -18.02 39.23
N LEU A 75 -9.97 -19.15 39.73
CA LEU A 75 -9.18 -20.15 40.46
C LEU A 75 -8.19 -20.86 39.52
N MET A 76 -8.61 -21.15 38.29
CA MET A 76 -7.72 -21.69 37.26
C MET A 76 -6.61 -20.71 36.88
N MET A 77 -6.91 -19.41 36.75
CA MET A 77 -5.90 -18.37 36.51
C MET A 77 -4.92 -18.26 37.68
N GLN A 78 -5.41 -18.35 38.92
CA GLN A 78 -4.57 -18.33 40.11
C GLN A 78 -3.61 -19.52 40.15
N THR A 79 -4.10 -20.74 39.94
CA THR A 79 -3.26 -21.95 39.88
C THR A 79 -2.19 -21.82 38.78
N LEU A 80 -2.57 -21.31 37.61
CA LEU A 80 -1.61 -21.05 36.53
C LEU A 80 -0.54 -20.03 36.96
N ALA A 81 -0.94 -18.96 37.65
CA ALA A 81 -0.03 -17.92 38.14
C ALA A 81 0.98 -18.44 39.16
N GLU A 82 0.54 -19.31 40.06
CA GLU A 82 1.37 -19.88 41.14
C GLU A 82 2.38 -20.89 40.61
N LYS A 83 2.03 -21.61 39.54
CA LYS A 83 2.83 -22.72 39.00
C LYS A 83 3.72 -22.32 37.81
N THR A 84 3.63 -21.09 37.32
CA THR A 84 4.43 -20.61 36.18
C THR A 84 5.40 -19.51 36.60
N ALA A 85 6.70 -19.71 36.35
CA ALA A 85 7.75 -18.77 36.76
C ALA A 85 7.70 -17.45 35.96
N SER A 86 7.24 -17.49 34.70
CA SER A 86 6.98 -16.31 33.88
C SER A 86 6.02 -16.68 32.74
N LEU A 87 5.02 -15.84 32.48
CA LEU A 87 4.15 -16.02 31.32
C LEU A 87 4.92 -15.86 29.99
N ASN A 88 6.06 -15.15 29.98
CA ASN A 88 6.92 -15.04 28.79
C ASN A 88 7.67 -16.34 28.46
N VAL A 89 7.85 -17.22 29.46
CA VAL A 89 8.42 -18.57 29.30
C VAL A 89 7.35 -19.58 28.84
N LEU A 90 6.06 -19.24 28.98
CA LEU A 90 4.95 -20.03 28.45
C LEU A 90 4.76 -19.89 26.94
N SER A 91 5.42 -18.92 26.29
CA SER A 91 5.50 -18.90 24.83
C SER A 91 6.44 -20.03 24.40
N THR A 92 5.91 -20.90 23.56
CA THR A 92 6.39 -22.23 23.20
C THR A 92 7.69 -22.24 22.37
N LEU A 93 8.34 -21.09 22.23
CA LEU A 93 9.63 -20.89 21.57
C LEU A 93 10.79 -21.60 22.32
N SER A 94 10.96 -22.90 22.10
CA SER A 94 12.29 -23.49 22.23
C SER A 94 13.21 -22.88 21.15
N ALA A 95 14.50 -22.73 21.46
CA ALA A 95 15.48 -22.14 20.56
C ALA A 95 15.86 -23.05 19.37
N GLU A 96 15.28 -24.24 19.26
CA GLU A 96 15.70 -25.27 18.31
C GLU A 96 14.77 -25.32 17.08
N ALA A 97 15.36 -25.13 15.90
CA ALA A 97 14.67 -24.96 14.62
C ALA A 97 13.80 -26.15 14.14
N ASN A 98 13.76 -27.26 14.87
CA ASN A 98 13.10 -28.51 14.46
C ASN A 98 12.10 -29.08 15.49
N ALA A 99 11.69 -28.31 16.50
CA ALA A 99 10.64 -28.75 17.42
C ALA A 99 9.27 -28.74 16.73
N ILE A 100 8.62 -29.91 16.68
CA ILE A 100 7.40 -30.14 15.90
C ILE A 100 6.19 -29.42 16.51
N GLY A 101 5.56 -28.53 15.74
CA GLY A 101 4.11 -28.53 15.48
C GLY A 101 3.09 -28.23 16.59
N TRP A 102 3.34 -27.28 17.52
CA TRP A 102 2.32 -26.84 18.50
C TRP A 102 2.12 -25.31 18.58
N GLU A 103 2.35 -24.54 17.49
CA GLU A 103 2.38 -23.07 17.59
C GLU A 103 1.84 -22.35 16.36
N ASP A 104 0.76 -21.59 16.52
CA ASP A 104 0.41 -20.49 15.62
C ASP A 104 0.02 -19.19 16.36
N PHE A 105 -0.16 -19.22 17.69
CA PHE A 105 -0.70 -18.09 18.47
C PHE A 105 -0.17 -18.06 19.91
N THR A 106 0.17 -16.89 20.44
CA THR A 106 0.43 -16.70 21.88
C THR A 106 -0.89 -16.59 22.67
N PRO A 107 -0.88 -16.75 24.01
CA PRO A 107 -2.05 -16.56 24.86
C PRO A 107 -2.89 -15.33 24.55
N ILE A 108 -2.23 -14.19 24.32
CA ILE A 108 -2.94 -12.95 24.01
C ILE A 108 -3.66 -13.01 22.65
N HIS A 109 -3.07 -13.64 21.63
CA HIS A 109 -3.74 -13.76 20.32
C HIS A 109 -5.02 -14.61 20.46
N ALA A 110 -4.94 -15.71 21.21
CA ALA A 110 -6.11 -16.54 21.49
C ALA A 110 -7.19 -15.78 22.27
N ALA A 111 -6.79 -14.97 23.25
CA ALA A 111 -7.70 -14.10 24.00
C ALA A 111 -8.36 -13.06 23.10
N CYS A 112 -7.61 -12.43 22.19
CA CYS A 112 -8.14 -11.41 21.28
C CYS A 112 -9.08 -11.99 20.21
N MET A 113 -8.91 -13.26 19.82
CA MET A 113 -9.72 -13.91 18.77
C MET A 113 -10.98 -14.63 19.28
N THR A 114 -11.15 -14.77 20.59
CA THR A 114 -12.27 -15.55 21.15
C THR A 114 -13.62 -14.86 21.03
N THR A 115 -14.68 -15.65 20.86
CA THR A 115 -16.06 -15.15 20.82
C THR A 115 -16.75 -15.12 22.18
N GLN A 116 -16.16 -15.74 23.21
CA GLN A 116 -16.72 -15.77 24.58
C GLN A 116 -16.16 -14.62 25.41
N VAL A 117 -16.97 -13.59 25.63
CA VAL A 117 -16.53 -12.25 26.10
C VAL A 117 -16.26 -12.17 27.60
N ASP A 118 -17.01 -12.92 28.39
CA ASP A 118 -17.19 -12.64 29.81
C ASP A 118 -15.91 -12.82 30.65
N SER A 119 -15.01 -13.68 30.21
CA SER A 119 -13.75 -13.97 30.91
C SER A 119 -12.53 -13.32 30.26
N VAL A 120 -12.70 -12.64 29.12
CA VAL A 120 -11.57 -12.13 28.30
C VAL A 120 -10.90 -10.95 28.97
N HIS A 121 -11.68 -9.99 29.48
CA HIS A 121 -11.15 -8.78 30.10
C HIS A 121 -10.21 -9.13 31.27
N ASN A 122 -10.72 -9.92 32.22
CA ASN A 122 -9.95 -10.37 33.40
C ASN A 122 -8.74 -11.20 32.99
N PHE A 123 -8.83 -11.97 31.89
CA PHE A 123 -7.72 -12.77 31.41
C PHE A 123 -6.61 -11.92 30.77
N VAL A 124 -6.97 -10.94 29.94
CA VAL A 124 -6.04 -9.98 29.36
C VAL A 124 -5.37 -9.16 30.46
N GLU A 125 -6.15 -8.68 31.43
CA GLU A 125 -5.65 -7.99 32.63
C GLU A 125 -4.67 -8.85 33.42
N PHE A 126 -5.02 -10.11 33.67
CA PHE A 126 -4.16 -11.05 34.37
C PHE A 126 -2.82 -11.28 33.63
N ILE A 127 -2.86 -11.49 32.31
CA ILE A 127 -1.67 -11.70 31.49
C ILE A 127 -0.74 -10.47 31.56
N ILE A 128 -1.30 -9.28 31.35
CA ILE A 128 -0.53 -8.03 31.36
C ILE A 128 0.01 -7.73 32.76
N GLY A 129 -0.80 -7.90 33.82
CA GLY A 129 -0.41 -7.68 35.21
C GLY A 129 0.71 -8.61 35.71
N ARG A 130 0.94 -9.74 35.01
CA ARG A 130 2.05 -10.67 35.28
C ARG A 130 3.29 -10.42 34.42
N GLY A 131 3.35 -9.29 33.72
CA GLY A 131 4.53 -8.84 32.97
C GLY A 131 4.73 -9.54 31.63
N ALA A 132 3.66 -10.00 30.98
CA ALA A 132 3.75 -10.51 29.63
C ALA A 132 4.22 -9.41 28.64
N ASP A 133 5.27 -9.71 27.87
CA ASP A 133 5.79 -8.80 26.85
C ASP A 133 5.07 -9.04 25.52
N LEU A 134 4.02 -8.26 25.31
CA LEU A 134 3.21 -8.29 24.10
C LEU A 134 4.01 -7.91 22.84
N SER A 135 5.05 -7.10 22.97
CA SER A 135 5.89 -6.70 21.84
C SER A 135 6.76 -7.87 21.36
N LEU A 136 7.30 -8.66 22.30
CA LEU A 136 8.04 -9.89 22.00
C LEU A 136 7.14 -10.91 21.32
N TRP A 137 5.91 -11.07 21.82
CA TRP A 137 4.93 -12.01 21.29
C TRP A 137 4.43 -11.63 19.90
N GLY A 138 4.19 -10.34 19.65
CA GLY A 138 3.77 -9.83 18.34
C GLY A 138 4.86 -9.98 17.27
N LYS A 139 6.10 -9.57 17.59
CA LYS A 139 7.22 -9.57 16.63
C LYS A 139 7.72 -10.97 16.26
N ARG A 140 7.78 -11.90 17.23
CA ARG A 140 8.30 -13.26 16.97
C ARG A 140 7.31 -14.17 16.23
N LEU A 141 6.00 -13.98 16.41
CA LEU A 141 4.99 -14.81 15.75
C LEU A 141 4.68 -14.36 14.32
N SER A 142 4.57 -13.05 14.09
CA SER A 142 4.31 -12.50 12.74
C SER A 142 5.35 -12.95 11.71
N LEU A 143 6.60 -13.18 12.14
CA LEU A 143 7.70 -13.65 11.29
C LEU A 143 7.73 -15.18 11.06
N LYS A 144 7.05 -15.99 11.88
CA LYS A 144 7.25 -17.45 11.92
C LYS A 144 6.10 -18.28 11.34
N THR A 145 4.88 -17.75 11.21
CA THR A 145 3.74 -18.57 10.78
C THR A 145 2.91 -17.92 9.68
N SER A 146 2.33 -18.75 8.80
CA SER A 146 1.42 -18.33 7.74
C SER A 146 0.06 -17.84 8.26
N PHE A 147 -0.25 -18.09 9.54
CA PHE A 147 -1.51 -17.75 10.22
C PHE A 147 -1.42 -16.49 11.10
N ALA A 148 -0.24 -16.09 11.60
CA ALA A 148 -0.05 -14.86 12.38
C ALA A 148 0.07 -13.61 11.48
N LYS A 149 -0.90 -13.42 10.57
CA LYS A 149 -0.91 -12.28 9.63
C LYS A 149 -1.28 -10.94 10.29
N ARG A 150 -1.59 -10.90 11.60
CA ARG A 150 -2.01 -9.70 12.35
C ARG A 150 -1.45 -9.68 13.78
N LEU A 151 -1.17 -8.49 14.31
CA LEU A 151 -0.77 -8.30 15.72
C LEU A 151 -1.97 -8.50 16.67
N PRO A 152 -1.77 -8.82 17.97
CA PRO A 152 -2.85 -9.01 18.93
C PRO A 152 -3.85 -7.85 18.98
N LEU A 153 -3.36 -6.62 18.90
CA LEU A 153 -4.18 -5.42 18.91
C LEU A 153 -5.15 -5.35 17.72
N HIS A 154 -4.75 -5.83 16.54
CA HIS A 154 -5.64 -5.88 15.38
C HIS A 154 -6.77 -6.89 15.58
N TYR A 155 -6.47 -8.07 16.14
CA TYR A 155 -7.49 -9.05 16.50
C TYR A 155 -8.44 -8.54 17.58
N ALA A 156 -7.91 -7.83 18.59
CA ALA A 156 -8.72 -7.22 19.64
C ALA A 156 -9.66 -6.16 19.05
N ALA A 157 -9.16 -5.31 18.15
CA ALA A 157 -9.92 -4.25 17.51
C ALA A 157 -10.96 -4.79 16.52
N GLU A 158 -10.70 -5.89 15.82
CA GLU A 158 -11.64 -6.52 14.87
C GLU A 158 -12.77 -7.32 15.58
N ASN A 159 -12.56 -7.68 16.85
CA ASN A 159 -13.50 -8.51 17.60
C ASN A 159 -14.72 -7.70 18.08
N LYS A 160 -15.85 -7.89 17.40
CA LYS A 160 -17.14 -7.22 17.66
C LYS A 160 -17.66 -7.32 19.09
N ASN A 161 -17.21 -8.32 19.84
CA ASN A 161 -17.67 -8.54 21.19
C ASN A 161 -16.68 -8.05 22.25
N MET A 162 -15.52 -7.52 21.86
CA MET A 162 -14.51 -7.03 22.79
C MET A 162 -14.93 -5.68 23.39
N LYS A 163 -14.78 -5.52 24.71
CA LYS A 163 -15.00 -4.23 25.38
C LYS A 163 -13.89 -3.23 25.01
N THR A 164 -14.26 -1.96 24.84
CA THR A 164 -13.33 -0.85 24.57
C THR A 164 -12.16 -0.85 25.55
N ASP A 165 -12.42 -0.98 26.86
CA ASP A 165 -11.37 -1.02 27.89
C ASP A 165 -10.37 -2.16 27.69
N THR A 166 -10.82 -3.33 27.24
CA THR A 166 -9.92 -4.47 26.96
C THR A 166 -9.04 -4.18 25.75
N VAL A 167 -9.59 -3.59 24.69
CA VAL A 167 -8.82 -3.19 23.50
C VAL A 167 -7.77 -2.14 23.88
N MET A 168 -8.16 -1.15 24.67
CA MET A 168 -7.25 -0.11 25.17
C MET A 168 -6.17 -0.67 26.11
N MET A 169 -6.48 -1.71 26.89
CA MET A 169 -5.50 -2.40 27.73
C MET A 169 -4.42 -3.07 26.89
N VAL A 170 -4.81 -3.76 25.80
CA VAL A 170 -3.86 -4.34 24.84
C VAL A 170 -3.04 -3.25 24.15
N ALA A 171 -3.68 -2.16 23.73
CA ALA A 171 -3.01 -1.04 23.08
C ALA A 171 -1.96 -0.38 23.98
N ARG A 172 -2.31 -0.11 25.25
CA ARG A 172 -1.39 0.50 26.23
C ARG A 172 -0.22 -0.41 26.59
N ALA A 173 -0.44 -1.72 26.62
CA ALA A 173 0.62 -2.69 26.90
C ALA A 173 1.54 -2.94 25.67
N TYR A 174 1.13 -2.54 24.47
CA TYR A 174 1.98 -2.55 23.26
C TYR A 174 1.69 -1.37 22.32
N PRO A 175 2.09 -0.14 22.68
CA PRO A 175 1.70 1.07 21.95
C PRO A 175 2.24 1.13 20.52
N GLN A 176 3.40 0.51 20.25
CA GLN A 176 3.97 0.50 18.89
C GLN A 176 3.06 -0.24 17.90
N ALA A 177 2.24 -1.19 18.36
CA ALA A 177 1.29 -1.91 17.51
C ALA A 177 0.20 -1.01 16.88
N LEU A 178 0.06 0.24 17.34
CA LEU A 178 -0.83 1.24 16.74
C LEU A 178 -0.40 1.64 15.32
N PHE A 179 0.90 1.56 15.03
CA PHE A 179 1.51 2.03 13.77
C PHE A 179 2.38 0.96 13.09
N GLU A 180 2.61 -0.19 13.74
CA GLU A 180 3.40 -1.26 13.16
C GLU A 180 2.59 -2.01 12.08
N PRO A 181 3.01 -1.97 10.80
CA PRO A 181 2.37 -2.75 9.74
C PRO A 181 2.71 -4.23 9.93
N VAL A 182 1.73 -5.10 9.73
CA VAL A 182 1.95 -6.53 9.90
C VAL A 182 2.75 -7.07 8.71
N ASN A 183 3.87 -7.76 8.98
CA ASN A 183 4.77 -8.36 7.99
C ASN A 183 5.48 -7.39 7.03
N ARG A 184 5.64 -6.11 7.41
CA ARG A 184 6.24 -5.08 6.53
C ARG A 184 5.53 -4.92 5.17
N VAL A 185 4.31 -5.44 5.02
CA VAL A 185 3.50 -5.28 3.81
C VAL A 185 2.73 -3.96 3.93
N PRO A 186 2.99 -2.97 3.05
CA PRO A 186 2.20 -1.74 3.01
C PRO A 186 0.72 -2.04 2.70
N GLY A 187 -0.22 -1.34 3.36
CA GLY A 187 -1.64 -1.37 2.98
C GLY A 187 -2.58 -2.31 3.76
N ARG A 188 -2.26 -2.69 5.00
CA ARG A 188 -3.25 -3.29 5.93
C ARG A 188 -3.83 -2.23 6.87
N ASP A 189 -5.13 -2.36 7.16
CA ASP A 189 -5.87 -1.50 8.10
C ASP A 189 -5.13 -1.36 9.44
N LEU A 190 -4.92 -0.13 9.90
CA LEU A 190 -4.47 0.16 11.27
C LEU A 190 -5.50 -0.35 12.29
N PRO A 191 -5.13 -0.55 13.57
CA PRO A 191 -6.08 -1.04 14.58
C PRO A 191 -7.36 -0.20 14.72
N CYS A 192 -7.28 1.13 14.61
CA CYS A 192 -8.46 2.00 14.61
C CYS A 192 -9.39 1.73 13.42
N GLN A 193 -8.84 1.36 12.26
CA GLN A 193 -9.62 0.99 11.08
C GLN A 193 -10.21 -0.42 11.19
N CYS A 194 -9.60 -1.32 11.95
CA CYS A 194 -10.14 -2.66 12.23
C CYS A 194 -11.41 -2.62 13.11
N CYS A 195 -11.60 -1.56 13.90
CA CYS A 195 -12.74 -1.40 14.82
C CYS A 195 -13.85 -0.46 14.30
N LYS A 196 -13.96 -0.24 12.99
CA LYS A 196 -15.05 0.57 12.36
C LYS A 196 -16.48 0.17 12.80
N HIS A 197 -16.66 -1.05 13.28
CA HIS A 197 -17.93 -1.54 13.81
C HIS A 197 -18.24 -1.09 15.25
N ASN A 198 -17.29 -0.50 15.96
CA ASN A 198 -17.41 0.03 17.32
C ASN A 198 -16.80 1.45 17.39
N PRO A 199 -17.62 2.51 17.18
CA PRO A 199 -17.16 3.90 17.15
C PRO A 199 -16.47 4.35 18.45
N GLU A 200 -16.88 3.82 19.60
CA GLU A 200 -16.28 4.14 20.89
C GLU A 200 -14.84 3.64 20.98
N THR A 201 -14.62 2.38 20.59
CA THR A 201 -13.26 1.80 20.52
C THR A 201 -12.40 2.50 19.49
N GLN A 202 -12.96 2.82 18.32
CA GLN A 202 -12.25 3.57 17.29
C GLN A 202 -11.79 4.93 17.82
N LEU A 203 -12.69 5.70 18.43
CA LEU A 203 -12.39 6.99 19.02
C LEU A 203 -11.31 6.90 20.12
N ALA A 204 -11.39 5.88 20.98
CA ALA A 204 -10.42 5.66 22.05
C ALA A 204 -9.02 5.35 21.49
N LEU A 205 -8.93 4.52 20.45
CA LEU A 205 -7.67 4.20 19.77
C LEU A 205 -7.09 5.43 19.06
N GLU A 206 -7.90 6.21 18.34
CA GLU A 206 -7.45 7.43 17.69
C GLU A 206 -6.91 8.46 18.68
N LYS A 207 -7.60 8.67 19.81
CA LYS A 207 -7.09 9.53 20.90
C LYS A 207 -5.75 9.04 21.44
N PHE A 208 -5.62 7.73 21.63
CA PHE A 208 -4.38 7.14 22.13
C PHE A 208 -3.23 7.19 21.12
N MET A 209 -3.51 7.04 19.82
CA MET A 209 -2.54 7.29 18.76
C MET A 209 -2.01 8.72 18.81
N TYR A 210 -2.90 9.69 18.96
CA TYR A 210 -2.53 11.10 19.08
C TYR A 210 -1.70 11.38 20.35
N GLU A 211 -2.11 10.85 21.50
CA GLU A 211 -1.35 10.94 22.76
C GLU A 211 0.05 10.33 22.59
N TYR A 212 0.15 9.15 21.98
CA TYR A 212 1.43 8.49 21.72
C TYR A 212 2.36 9.33 20.83
N ILE A 213 1.82 9.98 19.79
CA ILE A 213 2.57 10.90 18.93
C ILE A 213 3.03 12.13 19.73
N CYS A 214 2.17 12.71 20.58
CA CYS A 214 2.52 13.84 21.42
C CYS A 214 3.64 13.50 22.41
N GLU A 215 3.55 12.36 23.09
CA GLU A 215 4.59 11.89 24.01
C GLU A 215 5.92 11.64 23.28
N ALA A 216 5.87 11.03 22.09
CA ALA A 216 7.03 10.84 21.25
C ALA A 216 7.67 12.17 20.84
N CYS A 217 6.87 13.20 20.55
CA CYS A 217 7.36 14.54 20.25
C CYS A 217 8.05 15.19 21.44
N ASP A 218 7.41 15.15 22.60
CA ASP A 218 7.89 15.82 23.81
C ASP A 218 9.21 15.18 24.31
N GLY A 219 9.44 13.90 23.99
CA GLY A 219 10.69 13.19 24.24
C GLY A 219 11.80 13.41 23.21
N MET A 220 11.55 14.09 22.07
CA MET A 220 12.55 14.27 21.02
C MET A 220 13.69 15.20 21.45
N LYS A 221 14.92 14.78 21.16
CA LYS A 221 16.10 15.66 21.21
C LYS A 221 16.35 16.23 19.81
N ALA A 222 16.52 17.55 19.71
CA ALA A 222 16.59 18.31 18.46
C ALA A 222 17.70 17.86 17.46
N GLU A 223 18.66 17.06 17.91
CA GLU A 223 19.86 16.67 17.17
C GLU A 223 19.72 15.34 16.41
N LYS A 224 18.62 14.60 16.61
CA LYS A 224 18.42 13.28 15.98
C LYS A 224 17.40 13.36 14.85
N ALA A 225 17.89 13.58 13.63
CA ALA A 225 17.06 13.60 12.42
C ALA A 225 16.18 12.33 12.26
N ALA A 226 16.68 11.16 12.66
CA ALA A 226 15.94 9.90 12.64
C ALA A 226 14.67 9.92 13.53
N ASP A 227 14.72 10.57 14.69
CA ASP A 227 13.57 10.69 15.59
C ASP A 227 12.49 11.60 14.99
N PHE A 228 12.92 12.66 14.28
CA PHE A 228 12.02 13.56 13.54
C PHE A 228 11.34 12.85 12.36
N PHE A 229 12.08 12.07 11.55
CA PHE A 229 11.49 11.32 10.43
C PHE A 229 10.51 10.24 10.89
N ARG A 230 10.86 9.51 11.95
CA ARG A 230 9.95 8.55 12.58
C ARG A 230 8.66 9.24 13.02
N LEU A 231 8.77 10.39 13.66
CA LEU A 231 7.60 11.14 14.13
C LEU A 231 6.72 11.65 12.97
N MET A 232 7.33 12.20 11.92
CA MET A 232 6.61 12.67 10.73
C MET A 232 5.81 11.54 10.09
N ARG A 233 6.40 10.35 9.98
CA ARG A 233 5.70 9.16 9.49
C ARG A 233 4.49 8.81 10.36
N LEU A 234 4.64 8.75 11.68
CA LEU A 234 3.53 8.43 12.60
C LEU A 234 2.40 9.46 12.50
N ALA A 235 2.75 10.75 12.37
CA ALA A 235 1.77 11.82 12.20
C ALA A 235 1.00 11.71 10.88
N ILE A 236 1.68 11.38 9.77
CA ILE A 236 1.05 11.14 8.46
C ILE A 236 0.11 9.94 8.54
N GLU A 237 0.55 8.83 9.14
CA GLU A 237 -0.27 7.62 9.30
C GLU A 237 -1.53 7.91 10.16
N PHE A 238 -1.41 8.70 11.23
CA PHE A 238 -2.56 9.11 12.04
C PHE A 238 -3.54 10.02 11.28
N GLU A 239 -3.04 11.07 10.61
CA GLU A 239 -3.92 11.98 9.86
C GLU A 239 -4.65 11.27 8.71
N GLY A 240 -4.04 10.25 8.12
CA GLY A 240 -4.69 9.43 7.07
C GLY A 240 -5.86 8.59 7.57
N VAL A 241 -5.99 8.35 8.88
CA VAL A 241 -7.03 7.48 9.44
C VAL A 241 -7.96 8.15 10.44
N ARG A 242 -7.66 9.38 10.89
CA ARG A 242 -8.43 10.02 11.96
C ARG A 242 -9.83 10.40 11.48
N THR A 243 -10.77 10.23 12.40
CA THR A 243 -12.15 10.71 12.31
C THR A 243 -12.44 11.84 13.30
N ILE A 244 -11.59 12.01 14.32
CA ILE A 244 -11.72 13.09 15.33
C ILE A 244 -11.42 14.45 14.71
N PRO A 245 -12.29 15.47 14.86
CA PRO A 245 -12.00 16.85 14.47
C PRO A 245 -10.78 17.42 15.21
N ALA A 246 -10.03 18.32 14.58
CA ALA A 246 -8.76 18.81 15.14
C ALA A 246 -8.96 19.63 16.44
N GLU A 247 -10.13 20.26 16.57
CA GLU A 247 -10.60 21.03 17.71
C GLU A 247 -10.89 20.18 18.95
N ASP A 248 -11.22 18.89 18.76
CA ASP A 248 -11.58 17.94 19.82
C ASP A 248 -10.37 17.14 20.32
N LEU A 249 -9.22 17.29 19.67
CA LEU A 249 -7.97 16.70 20.12
C LEU A 249 -7.39 17.50 21.31
N PRO A 250 -6.92 16.83 22.38
CA PRO A 250 -6.30 17.51 23.50
C PRO A 250 -5.17 18.45 23.03
N ARG A 251 -5.16 19.67 23.57
CA ARG A 251 -4.11 20.67 23.26
C ARG A 251 -2.78 20.25 23.86
N GLY A 252 -2.00 19.45 23.11
CA GLY A 252 -0.61 19.15 23.40
C GLY A 252 0.35 20.20 22.81
N LYS A 253 1.60 20.22 23.25
CA LYS A 253 2.70 20.99 22.62
C LYS A 253 2.83 20.71 21.13
N LEU A 254 2.38 19.53 20.68
CA LEU A 254 2.20 19.16 19.29
C LEU A 254 1.40 20.19 18.50
N LEU A 255 0.34 20.82 19.04
CA LEU A 255 -0.46 21.82 18.29
C LEU A 255 0.29 23.15 18.11
N LEU A 256 1.28 23.46 18.96
CA LEU A 256 2.17 24.61 18.81
C LEU A 256 3.33 24.31 17.83
N SER A 257 3.90 23.11 17.90
CA SER A 257 4.90 22.61 16.93
C SER A 257 4.29 22.34 15.55
N LEU A 258 3.07 21.82 15.49
CA LEU A 258 2.23 21.69 14.30
C LEU A 258 1.68 23.03 13.86
N LYS A 259 1.56 24.07 14.70
CA LYS A 259 1.31 25.44 14.22
C LYS A 259 2.56 26.02 13.54
N ARG A 260 3.75 25.73 14.07
CA ARG A 260 5.04 26.02 13.41
C ARG A 260 5.23 25.23 12.11
N ILE A 261 4.72 24.00 12.03
CA ILE A 261 4.70 23.16 10.81
C ILE A 261 3.48 23.46 9.91
N ARG A 262 2.38 24.04 10.44
CA ARG A 262 1.19 24.49 9.68
C ARG A 262 1.47 25.78 8.93
N ALA A 263 2.40 26.59 9.41
CA ALA A 263 3.01 27.63 8.58
C ALA A 263 3.72 27.03 7.34
N SER A 264 4.11 25.75 7.40
CA SER A 264 4.65 24.94 6.31
C SER A 264 3.61 24.02 5.63
N SER A 265 2.34 24.01 6.06
CA SER A 265 1.34 23.00 5.62
C SER A 265 0.55 23.35 4.37
N LEU A 266 1.12 24.12 3.44
CA LEU A 266 0.73 23.97 2.03
C LEU A 266 1.27 22.65 1.44
N VAL A 267 2.35 22.08 2.01
CA VAL A 267 2.98 20.85 1.52
C VAL A 267 2.24 19.58 1.98
N VAL A 268 1.55 19.61 3.12
CA VAL A 268 0.91 18.42 3.72
C VAL A 268 -0.53 18.19 3.21
N ARG A 269 -1.24 19.24 2.76
CA ARG A 269 -2.59 19.07 2.18
C ARG A 269 -2.61 18.36 0.83
N CYS A 270 -1.47 18.25 0.13
CA CYS A 270 -1.37 17.47 -1.11
C CYS A 270 -1.12 15.96 -0.88
N ALA A 271 -0.88 15.53 0.37
CA ALA A 271 -0.60 14.13 0.71
C ALA A 271 -1.85 13.30 1.05
N SER A 272 -3.04 13.90 1.08
CA SER A 272 -4.31 13.20 1.38
C SER A 272 -5.29 13.32 0.21
N LEU A 273 -5.09 12.49 -0.81
CA LEU A 273 -6.06 12.27 -1.89
C LEU A 273 -6.24 10.78 -2.23
N LYS A 274 -6.11 9.89 -1.23
CA LYS A 274 -6.57 8.50 -1.35
C LYS A 274 -7.36 8.12 -0.11
N ASP A 275 -8.65 8.50 -0.12
CA ASP A 275 -9.80 7.66 0.26
C ASP A 275 -11.06 8.51 0.56
N MET A 276 -11.64 9.12 -0.48
CA MET A 276 -13.07 9.46 -0.49
C MET A 276 -13.79 8.48 -1.42
N GLN A 277 -14.26 7.37 -0.86
CA GLN A 277 -15.41 6.66 -1.41
C GLN A 277 -16.67 7.28 -0.83
N GLY A 278 -17.32 8.17 -1.58
CA GLY A 278 -18.59 8.78 -1.19
C GLY A 278 -18.85 10.10 -1.90
N ASP A 279 -20.05 10.22 -2.47
CA ASP A 279 -20.53 11.27 -3.37
C ASP A 279 -20.79 12.65 -2.70
N ALA A 280 -19.95 13.05 -1.73
CA ALA A 280 -20.15 14.28 -0.94
C ALA A 280 -18.87 15.16 -0.80
N GLY A 281 -17.85 14.91 -1.61
CA GLY A 281 -16.53 15.56 -1.48
C GLY A 281 -16.36 16.93 -2.14
N LEU A 282 -17.32 17.41 -2.94
CA LEU A 282 -17.16 18.69 -3.65
C LEU A 282 -17.54 19.94 -2.82
N ASP A 283 -18.33 19.81 -1.76
CA ASP A 283 -18.77 20.98 -0.97
C ASP A 283 -17.75 21.40 0.10
N CYS A 284 -16.82 20.53 0.50
CA CYS A 284 -15.88 20.80 1.61
C CYS A 284 -14.63 21.61 1.19
N VAL A 285 -14.34 21.70 -0.12
CA VAL A 285 -13.19 22.47 -0.64
C VAL A 285 -13.49 23.97 -0.67
N CYS A 286 -14.76 24.36 -0.81
CA CYS A 286 -15.19 25.76 -0.74
C CYS A 286 -15.19 26.31 0.70
N ASP A 287 -15.51 25.48 1.70
CA ASP A 287 -15.58 25.93 3.10
C ASP A 287 -14.21 26.16 3.77
N ALA A 288 -13.17 25.42 3.34
CA ALA A 288 -11.81 25.61 3.85
C ALA A 288 -11.14 26.89 3.34
N ALA A 289 -11.60 27.42 2.19
CA ALA A 289 -11.20 28.74 1.67
C ALA A 289 -12.05 29.88 2.29
N ALA A 290 -13.32 29.63 2.60
CA ALA A 290 -14.21 30.59 3.27
C ALA A 290 -13.86 30.84 4.76
N GLY A 291 -13.20 29.88 5.42
CA GLY A 291 -12.80 29.98 6.84
C GLY A 291 -11.81 31.11 7.17
N PHE A 292 -11.08 31.64 6.18
CA PHE A 292 -10.23 32.82 6.38
C PHE A 292 -10.99 34.16 6.23
N GLN A 293 -12.16 34.17 5.60
CA GLN A 293 -13.01 35.37 5.45
C GLN A 293 -14.07 35.50 6.55
N ASN A 294 -14.52 34.38 7.14
CA ASN A 294 -15.49 34.39 8.25
C ASN A 294 -14.88 34.49 9.66
N MET A 295 -13.55 34.46 9.79
CA MET A 295 -12.88 35.06 10.95
C MET A 295 -12.85 36.58 10.79
N GLY A 296 -14.05 37.17 10.72
CA GLY A 296 -14.22 38.52 11.21
C GLY A 296 -13.63 38.52 12.61
N VAL A 297 -12.63 39.37 12.83
CA VAL A 297 -12.18 39.77 14.16
C VAL A 297 -13.39 40.42 14.84
N SER A 298 -14.30 39.60 15.34
CA SER A 298 -15.30 40.04 16.28
C SER A 298 -14.51 40.47 17.51
N ARG A 299 -14.79 41.69 17.90
CA ARG A 299 -14.02 42.55 18.79
C ARG A 299 -14.15 42.08 20.24
N ALA A 300 -13.78 40.83 20.53
CA ALA A 300 -13.94 40.21 21.84
C ALA A 300 -13.01 38.99 22.02
N ASP A 301 -11.71 39.23 22.12
CA ASP A 301 -10.88 38.53 23.13
C ASP A 301 -9.52 39.22 23.24
N LYS A 302 -9.41 40.13 24.23
CA LYS A 302 -8.13 40.69 24.66
C LYS A 302 -7.47 39.64 25.56
N GLY A 303 -6.49 38.89 25.05
CA GLY A 303 -5.73 37.98 25.90
C GLY A 303 -4.61 37.14 25.27
N ALA A 304 -4.41 37.15 23.96
CA ALA A 304 -3.27 36.47 23.34
C ALA A 304 -2.37 37.49 22.64
N ASP A 305 -1.17 37.70 23.20
CA ASP A 305 -0.11 38.49 22.58
C ASP A 305 0.33 37.82 21.27
N CYS A 306 -0.11 38.38 20.14
CA CYS A 306 0.21 37.89 18.79
C CYS A 306 1.40 38.64 18.16
N SER A 307 2.21 39.33 18.98
CA SER A 307 3.40 40.07 18.51
C SER A 307 4.58 39.19 18.07
N GLU A 308 4.51 37.87 18.29
CA GLU A 308 5.55 36.88 17.93
C GLU A 308 5.29 36.10 16.62
N LEU A 309 4.25 36.43 15.83
CA LEU A 309 3.98 35.75 14.56
C LEU A 309 4.90 36.28 13.44
N LEU A 310 5.66 35.37 12.82
CA LEU A 310 6.47 35.67 11.62
C LEU A 310 5.60 36.27 10.52
N SER A 311 6.11 37.31 9.86
CA SER A 311 5.48 37.86 8.66
C SER A 311 5.50 36.83 7.51
N ALA A 312 4.59 36.98 6.54
CA ALA A 312 4.56 36.13 5.35
C ALA A 312 5.93 36.11 4.62
N GLN A 313 6.62 37.25 4.54
CA GLN A 313 7.95 37.35 3.94
C GLN A 313 9.03 36.57 4.72
N GLU A 314 8.97 36.58 6.06
CA GLU A 314 9.91 35.81 6.89
C GLU A 314 9.66 34.30 6.78
N LEU A 315 8.38 33.90 6.69
CA LEU A 315 7.99 32.51 6.46
C LEU A 315 8.43 32.01 5.08
N GLU A 316 8.22 32.79 4.04
CA GLU A 316 8.68 32.51 2.67
C GLU A 316 10.21 32.34 2.61
N LYS A 317 10.94 33.24 3.28
CA LYS A 317 12.40 33.18 3.37
C LYS A 317 12.88 31.91 4.09
N LEU A 318 12.25 31.54 5.21
CA LEU A 318 12.60 30.33 5.96
C LEU A 318 12.29 29.06 5.16
N LEU A 319 11.14 29.01 4.49
CA LEU A 319 10.77 27.88 3.62
C LEU A 319 11.76 27.72 2.47
N SER A 320 12.09 28.80 1.77
CA SER A 320 13.09 28.81 0.70
C SER A 320 14.46 28.32 1.19
N GLN A 321 14.91 28.80 2.35
CA GLN A 321 16.17 28.35 2.96
C GLN A 321 16.15 26.86 3.31
N GLN A 322 15.04 26.35 3.86
CA GLN A 322 14.92 24.92 4.18
C GLN A 322 14.90 24.07 2.92
N ILE A 323 14.14 24.45 1.88
CA ILE A 323 14.11 23.74 0.59
C ILE A 323 15.52 23.69 -0.02
N SER A 324 16.19 24.84 -0.08
CA SER A 324 17.55 24.96 -0.61
C SER A 324 18.53 24.08 0.15
N ALA A 325 18.46 24.09 1.50
CA ALA A 325 19.31 23.26 2.34
C ALA A 325 19.07 21.76 2.14
N ARG A 326 17.82 21.32 1.92
CA ARG A 326 17.51 19.90 1.66
C ARG A 326 17.97 19.45 0.29
N LEU A 327 17.80 20.28 -0.74
CA LEU A 327 18.31 20.00 -2.08
C LEU A 327 19.84 19.97 -2.10
N GLN A 328 20.47 20.91 -1.39
CA GLN A 328 21.92 20.94 -1.25
C GLN A 328 22.43 19.67 -0.54
N TRP A 329 21.83 19.31 0.60
CA TRP A 329 22.20 18.08 1.33
C TRP A 329 22.06 16.83 0.47
N ALA A 330 20.97 16.70 -0.30
CA ALA A 330 20.80 15.56 -1.21
C ALA A 330 21.79 15.59 -2.39
N ALA A 331 22.13 16.78 -2.90
CA ALA A 331 23.12 16.93 -3.96
C ALA A 331 24.54 16.59 -3.46
N GLU A 332 24.89 16.99 -2.24
CA GLU A 332 26.13 16.62 -1.57
C GLU A 332 26.22 15.09 -1.36
N ALA A 333 25.11 14.45 -1.00
CA ALA A 333 25.00 12.99 -0.94
C ALA A 333 25.24 12.31 -2.30
N CYS A 334 24.69 12.86 -3.39
CA CYS A 334 24.97 12.35 -4.73
C CYS A 334 26.46 12.50 -5.08
N ALA A 335 27.06 13.63 -4.72
CA ALA A 335 28.46 13.94 -5.02
C ALA A 335 29.46 13.13 -4.20
N SER A 336 29.08 12.68 -2.99
CA SER A 336 29.96 11.81 -2.17
C SER A 336 30.16 10.43 -2.78
N GLY A 337 29.19 9.95 -3.57
CA GLY A 337 29.18 8.60 -4.13
C GLY A 337 28.98 7.50 -3.08
N GLU A 338 28.68 7.87 -1.84
CA GLU A 338 28.38 6.92 -0.77
C GLU A 338 26.96 6.35 -0.94
N GLU A 339 26.78 5.07 -0.64
CA GLU A 339 25.46 4.43 -0.69
C GLU A 339 24.56 4.89 0.48
N THR A 340 25.18 5.23 1.61
CA THR A 340 24.51 5.65 2.85
C THR A 340 24.95 7.04 3.28
N VAL A 341 23.98 7.88 3.64
CA VAL A 341 24.21 9.27 4.08
C VAL A 341 24.08 9.45 5.58
N ALA A 342 23.40 8.52 6.25
CA ALA A 342 23.23 8.44 7.68
C ALA A 342 22.82 7.02 8.09
N GLU A 343 22.81 6.73 9.38
CA GLU A 343 22.36 5.44 9.91
C GLU A 343 20.91 5.15 9.46
N GLY A 344 20.76 4.17 8.58
CA GLY A 344 19.46 3.75 8.03
C GLY A 344 18.90 4.62 6.90
N LEU A 345 19.72 5.51 6.29
CA LEU A 345 19.29 6.36 5.18
C LEU A 345 20.26 6.25 3.99
N THR A 346 19.72 5.90 2.82
CA THR A 346 20.49 5.81 1.59
C THR A 346 20.55 7.15 0.84
N THR A 347 21.50 7.28 -0.09
CA THR A 347 21.53 8.40 -1.03
C THR A 347 20.25 8.45 -1.88
N SER A 348 19.72 7.28 -2.24
CA SER A 348 18.45 7.12 -2.95
C SER A 348 17.27 7.73 -2.17
N ASP A 349 17.21 7.52 -0.86
CA ASP A 349 16.19 8.11 0.02
C ASP A 349 16.31 9.63 0.11
N ALA A 350 17.53 10.15 0.20
CA ALA A 350 17.80 11.58 0.26
C ALA A 350 17.32 12.30 -1.02
N VAL A 351 17.61 11.72 -2.19
CA VAL A 351 17.19 12.25 -3.49
C VAL A 351 15.67 12.21 -3.66
N ARG A 352 15.03 11.06 -3.37
CA ARG A 352 13.57 10.93 -3.43
C ARG A 352 12.86 11.93 -2.52
N TYR A 353 13.37 12.14 -1.31
CA TYR A 353 12.81 13.13 -0.39
C TYR A 353 12.94 14.55 -0.93
N ALA A 354 14.12 14.92 -1.46
CA ALA A 354 14.34 16.23 -2.03
C ALA A 354 13.41 16.52 -3.23
N LEU A 355 13.20 15.52 -4.09
CA LEU A 355 12.28 15.59 -5.22
C LEU A 355 10.81 15.59 -4.78
N PHE A 356 10.44 14.85 -3.73
CA PHE A 356 9.11 14.91 -3.12
C PHE A 356 8.76 16.32 -2.66
N VAL A 357 9.68 16.99 -1.97
CA VAL A 357 9.49 18.38 -1.52
C VAL A 357 9.27 19.29 -2.73
N ALA A 358 10.05 19.12 -3.81
CA ALA A 358 9.88 19.89 -5.04
C ALA A 358 8.50 19.64 -5.70
N ALA A 359 8.07 18.39 -5.83
CA ALA A 359 6.78 18.02 -6.41
C ALA A 359 5.60 18.57 -5.60
N GLY A 360 5.68 18.51 -4.27
CA GLY A 360 4.66 19.08 -3.37
C GLY A 360 4.46 20.59 -3.56
N LEU A 361 5.54 21.34 -3.84
CA LEU A 361 5.47 22.77 -4.15
C LEU A 361 4.77 23.03 -5.49
N ILE A 362 5.02 22.19 -6.50
CA ILE A 362 4.35 22.29 -7.81
C ILE A 362 2.85 22.08 -7.67
N SER A 363 2.43 21.02 -6.98
CA SER A 363 1.03 20.70 -6.76
C SER A 363 0.32 21.84 -6.01
N ALA A 364 0.97 22.40 -4.99
CA ALA A 364 0.45 23.53 -4.24
C ALA A 364 0.30 24.81 -5.09
N ALA A 365 1.19 25.06 -6.05
CA ALA A 365 1.11 26.20 -6.96
C ALA A 365 -0.05 26.07 -7.97
N LYS A 366 -0.30 24.86 -8.49
CA LYS A 366 -1.37 24.61 -9.48
C LYS A 366 -2.78 24.83 -8.93
N ASN A 367 -3.06 24.37 -7.71
CA ASN A 367 -4.39 24.45 -7.09
C ASN A 367 -4.93 25.88 -6.88
N GLN A 368 -4.11 26.93 -7.09
CA GLN A 368 -4.54 28.32 -7.01
C GLN A 368 -4.93 28.95 -8.36
N THR A 369 -4.65 28.29 -9.48
CA THR A 369 -4.88 28.82 -10.84
C THR A 369 -6.19 28.37 -11.50
N GLY A 370 -6.93 27.44 -10.87
CA GLY A 370 -8.15 26.84 -11.41
C GLY A 370 -9.45 27.62 -11.19
N GLY A 371 -9.41 28.81 -10.60
CA GLY A 371 -10.58 29.69 -10.43
C GLY A 371 -10.51 30.87 -11.40
N ALA A 372 -11.31 30.84 -12.47
CA ALA A 372 -11.52 32.00 -13.30
C ALA A 372 -12.37 33.04 -12.52
N GLU A 373 -11.96 34.31 -12.61
CA GLU A 373 -12.60 35.52 -12.04
C GLU A 373 -12.41 35.76 -10.53
N ALA A 374 -11.18 36.12 -10.13
CA ALA A 374 -10.96 36.98 -8.97
C ALA A 374 -9.73 37.88 -9.19
N GLU A 375 -9.85 39.12 -8.72
CA GLU A 375 -9.06 40.32 -9.06
C GLU A 375 -7.53 40.20 -8.93
N GLU A 376 -6.84 40.94 -9.81
CA GLU A 376 -5.39 40.98 -10.09
C GLU A 376 -4.45 41.30 -8.91
N GLU A 377 -4.94 41.54 -7.69
CA GLU A 377 -4.11 41.90 -6.53
C GLU A 377 -3.80 40.73 -5.57
N HIS A 378 -4.43 39.56 -5.75
CA HIS A 378 -4.30 38.41 -4.82
C HIS A 378 -3.46 37.22 -5.30
N ALA A 379 -2.87 37.28 -6.50
CA ALA A 379 -2.11 36.19 -7.14
C ALA A 379 -0.68 35.90 -6.57
N SER A 380 -0.38 36.26 -5.31
CA SER A 380 0.99 36.62 -4.94
C SER A 380 1.79 35.61 -4.07
N GLY A 381 1.22 34.56 -3.48
CA GLY A 381 1.95 33.74 -2.48
C GLY A 381 2.66 32.50 -3.05
N ALA A 382 1.88 31.54 -3.55
CA ALA A 382 2.40 30.24 -3.99
C ALA A 382 3.21 30.32 -5.30
N ALA A 383 2.78 31.17 -6.25
CA ALA A 383 3.54 31.42 -7.47
C ALA A 383 4.89 32.12 -7.20
N ARG A 384 4.94 33.01 -6.20
CA ARG A 384 6.20 33.59 -5.71
C ARG A 384 7.06 32.55 -5.00
N LEU A 385 6.49 31.69 -4.16
CA LEU A 385 7.21 30.57 -3.53
C LEU A 385 7.77 29.58 -4.56
N ALA A 386 7.03 29.26 -5.62
CA ALA A 386 7.50 28.42 -6.72
C ALA A 386 8.63 29.11 -7.52
N SER A 387 8.52 30.42 -7.76
CA SER A 387 9.57 31.23 -8.39
C SER A 387 10.83 31.37 -7.52
N VAL A 388 10.67 31.49 -6.20
CA VAL A 388 11.76 31.56 -5.21
C VAL A 388 12.41 30.18 -5.04
N ALA A 389 11.63 29.10 -5.08
CA ALA A 389 12.15 27.75 -5.20
C ALA A 389 12.97 27.65 -6.50
N LEU A 390 12.37 27.90 -7.68
CA LEU A 390 13.08 27.87 -8.97
C LEU A 390 14.43 28.61 -8.96
N GLY A 391 14.51 29.80 -8.36
CA GLY A 391 15.75 30.58 -8.26
C GLY A 391 16.82 30.01 -7.31
N ALA A 392 16.44 29.22 -6.32
CA ALA A 392 17.36 28.61 -5.36
C ALA A 392 17.70 27.14 -5.68
N VAL A 393 17.02 26.57 -6.67
CA VAL A 393 16.93 25.12 -6.92
C VAL A 393 17.78 24.68 -8.13
N ASP A 394 18.20 25.59 -9.02
CA ASP A 394 18.56 25.22 -10.40
C ASP A 394 19.73 24.21 -10.51
N THR A 395 20.89 24.48 -9.91
CA THR A 395 22.06 23.57 -10.02
C THR A 395 21.94 22.28 -9.20
N ASN A 396 21.33 22.34 -8.02
CA ASN A 396 21.14 21.17 -7.16
C ASN A 396 20.07 20.25 -7.73
N LEU A 397 18.96 20.80 -8.25
CA LEU A 397 17.91 20.00 -8.89
C LEU A 397 18.40 19.33 -10.16
N GLU A 398 19.20 20.03 -10.98
CA GLU A 398 19.85 19.41 -12.15
C GLU A 398 20.68 18.18 -11.76
N THR A 399 21.50 18.31 -10.72
CA THR A 399 22.32 17.21 -10.20
C THR A 399 21.44 16.05 -9.69
N LEU A 400 20.41 16.36 -8.91
CA LEU A 400 19.49 15.38 -8.33
C LEU A 400 18.67 14.65 -9.40
N VAL A 401 18.13 15.37 -10.37
CA VAL A 401 17.35 14.80 -11.47
C VAL A 401 18.24 13.95 -12.36
N ALA A 402 19.47 14.37 -12.65
CA ALA A 402 20.42 13.56 -13.40
C ALA A 402 20.74 12.25 -12.69
N TRP A 403 21.04 12.31 -11.38
CA TRP A 403 21.27 11.12 -10.56
C TRP A 403 20.04 10.21 -10.53
N TYR A 404 18.85 10.78 -10.31
CA TYR A 404 17.58 10.04 -10.25
C TYR A 404 17.23 9.37 -11.58
N CYS A 405 17.46 10.05 -12.71
CA CYS A 405 17.28 9.48 -14.05
C CYS A 405 18.24 8.31 -14.29
N GLN A 406 19.48 8.41 -13.83
CA GLN A 406 20.46 7.35 -13.94
C GLN A 406 20.08 6.13 -13.09
N GLU A 407 19.71 6.36 -11.82
CA GLU A 407 19.32 5.31 -10.87
C GLU A 407 18.13 4.48 -11.38
N LEU A 408 17.11 5.16 -11.90
CA LEU A 408 15.90 4.50 -12.42
C LEU A 408 15.97 4.19 -13.92
N GLN A 409 17.12 4.44 -14.57
CA GLN A 409 17.31 4.23 -16.00
C GLN A 409 16.22 4.90 -16.87
N LEU A 410 15.82 6.12 -16.49
CA LEU A 410 14.77 6.88 -17.18
C LEU A 410 15.23 7.27 -18.59
N PRO A 411 14.35 7.29 -19.60
CA PRO A 411 14.72 7.70 -20.95
C PRO A 411 15.10 9.18 -20.99
N SER A 412 16.20 9.50 -21.69
CA SER A 412 16.69 10.88 -21.81
C SER A 412 15.67 11.82 -22.49
N GLU A 413 14.89 11.25 -23.40
CA GLU A 413 13.81 11.87 -24.18
C GLU A 413 12.65 12.33 -23.33
N TRP A 414 12.47 11.76 -22.12
CA TRP A 414 11.46 12.25 -21.18
C TRP A 414 11.77 13.66 -20.70
N ARG A 415 13.05 14.05 -20.71
CA ARG A 415 13.52 15.38 -20.28
C ARG A 415 12.90 15.76 -18.93
N LEU A 416 13.03 14.87 -17.93
CA LEU A 416 12.34 14.97 -16.63
C LEU A 416 12.53 16.33 -15.97
N LEU A 417 13.73 16.90 -16.04
CA LEU A 417 14.01 18.23 -15.51
C LEU A 417 13.11 19.30 -16.13
N ASP A 418 12.89 19.26 -17.45
CA ASP A 418 12.04 20.21 -18.15
C ASP A 418 10.57 20.04 -17.78
N LEU A 419 10.12 18.80 -17.56
CA LEU A 419 8.76 18.53 -17.06
C LEU A 419 8.55 19.09 -15.65
N LEU A 420 9.53 18.92 -14.76
CA LEU A 420 9.50 19.49 -13.41
C LEU A 420 9.56 21.03 -13.44
N LYS A 421 10.42 21.62 -14.29
CA LYS A 421 10.50 23.08 -14.50
C LYS A 421 9.19 23.64 -15.06
N GLN A 422 8.54 22.95 -16.01
CA GLN A 422 7.21 23.31 -16.54
C GLN A 422 6.12 23.26 -15.45
N GLY A 423 6.16 22.23 -14.59
CA GLY A 423 5.28 22.14 -13.42
C GLY A 423 5.47 23.33 -12.47
N LEU A 424 6.73 23.63 -12.11
CA LEU A 424 7.08 24.75 -11.22
C LEU A 424 6.69 26.12 -11.80
N ALA A 425 6.70 26.27 -13.13
CA ALA A 425 6.28 27.48 -13.81
C ALA A 425 4.75 27.65 -13.91
N GLY A 426 3.96 26.79 -13.25
CA GLY A 426 2.50 26.91 -13.21
C GLY A 426 1.75 26.11 -14.29
N GLY A 427 2.37 25.10 -14.90
CA GLY A 427 1.67 24.14 -15.77
C GLY A 427 1.66 24.44 -17.27
N GLY A 428 2.63 25.23 -17.76
CA GLY A 428 2.82 25.42 -19.20
C GLY A 428 3.21 24.11 -19.92
N GLY A 429 2.83 23.96 -21.19
CA GLY A 429 3.28 22.83 -22.04
C GLY A 429 2.47 21.53 -21.93
N GLY A 430 1.30 21.56 -21.28
CA GLY A 430 0.38 20.43 -21.21
C GLY A 430 0.60 19.46 -20.05
N VAL A 431 1.47 19.78 -19.08
CA VAL A 431 1.63 18.99 -17.85
C VAL A 431 0.35 19.11 -17.02
N SER A 432 -0.50 18.08 -17.03
CA SER A 432 -1.79 18.08 -16.33
C SER A 432 -1.59 17.85 -14.83
N ASP A 433 -0.72 16.93 -14.44
CA ASP A 433 -0.53 16.56 -13.03
C ASP A 433 0.91 16.18 -12.69
N ILE A 434 1.34 16.50 -11.46
CA ILE A 434 2.59 16.01 -10.85
C ILE A 434 2.26 15.55 -9.44
N VAL A 435 2.34 14.24 -9.23
CA VAL A 435 2.10 13.61 -7.94
C VAL A 435 3.31 12.79 -7.53
N PHE A 436 3.40 12.51 -6.23
CA PHE A 436 4.39 11.59 -5.69
C PHE A 436 3.66 10.37 -5.16
N SER A 437 3.97 9.20 -5.70
CA SER A 437 3.28 7.95 -5.38
C SER A 437 4.27 6.85 -5.14
N ALA A 438 4.02 6.01 -4.13
CA ALA A 438 4.88 4.89 -3.74
C ALA A 438 6.36 5.23 -3.50
N GLY A 439 6.71 6.51 -3.32
CA GLY A 439 8.10 6.94 -3.16
C GLY A 439 8.73 7.57 -4.40
N ASP A 440 8.01 7.67 -5.52
CA ASP A 440 8.57 8.16 -6.79
C ASP A 440 7.67 9.19 -7.48
N ILE A 441 8.26 9.92 -8.45
CA ILE A 441 7.59 10.97 -9.21
C ILE A 441 6.67 10.34 -10.27
N VAL A 442 5.44 10.83 -10.35
CA VAL A 442 4.51 10.54 -11.43
C VAL A 442 4.05 11.85 -12.07
N ILE A 443 4.28 11.99 -13.37
CA ILE A 443 3.80 13.14 -14.15
C ILE A 443 2.81 12.64 -15.19
N LYS A 444 1.69 13.36 -15.36
CA LYS A 444 0.77 13.18 -16.49
C LYS A 444 0.83 14.42 -17.38
N LYS A 445 0.93 14.20 -18.68
CA LYS A 445 0.99 15.27 -19.69
C LYS A 445 -0.07 15.05 -20.76
N THR A 446 -1.01 15.97 -20.87
CA THR A 446 -2.00 15.98 -21.93
C THR A 446 -1.35 16.26 -23.28
N LEU A 447 -1.64 15.41 -24.27
CA LEU A 447 -1.21 15.60 -25.65
C LEU A 447 -2.35 16.23 -26.45
N GLN A 448 -2.01 17.27 -27.21
CA GLN A 448 -2.97 17.93 -28.09
C GLN A 448 -3.30 17.04 -29.31
N PRO A 449 -4.51 17.15 -29.90
CA PRO A 449 -4.92 16.31 -31.03
C PRO A 449 -4.00 16.36 -32.27
N ASP A 450 -3.29 17.46 -32.47
CA ASP A 450 -2.34 17.64 -33.57
C ASP A 450 -0.97 16.99 -33.31
N HIS A 451 -0.68 16.61 -32.06
CA HIS A 451 0.56 15.97 -31.64
C HIS A 451 0.80 14.65 -32.40
N PRO A 452 2.01 14.38 -32.91
CA PRO A 452 2.29 13.17 -33.69
C PRO A 452 1.93 11.86 -32.97
N GLN A 453 2.19 11.77 -31.66
CA GLN A 453 1.83 10.59 -30.88
C GLN A 453 0.30 10.44 -30.67
N PHE A 454 -0.47 11.54 -30.63
CA PHE A 454 -1.93 11.45 -30.57
C PHE A 454 -2.47 10.75 -31.83
N LYS A 455 -1.99 11.18 -33.00
CA LYS A 455 -2.36 10.57 -34.29
C LYS A 455 -1.93 9.12 -34.38
N TRP A 456 -0.76 8.78 -33.85
CA TRP A 456 -0.29 7.40 -33.77
C TRP A 456 -1.22 6.53 -32.90
N LEU A 457 -1.62 7.03 -31.72
CA LEU A 457 -2.55 6.33 -30.82
C LEU A 457 -3.93 6.16 -31.46
N GLN A 458 -4.47 7.19 -32.11
CA GLN A 458 -5.72 7.08 -32.88
C GLN A 458 -5.58 6.03 -34.01
N GLY A 459 -4.45 6.03 -34.73
CA GLY A 459 -4.18 5.03 -35.75
C GLY A 459 -4.08 3.59 -35.20
N LEU A 460 -3.55 3.40 -33.99
CA LEU A 460 -3.58 2.09 -33.31
C LEU A 460 -5.00 1.63 -33.03
N PHE A 461 -5.87 2.53 -32.57
CA PHE A 461 -7.29 2.24 -32.35
C PHE A 461 -7.98 1.82 -33.65
N GLU A 462 -7.72 2.50 -34.76
CA GLU A 462 -8.33 2.19 -36.05
C GLU A 462 -7.84 0.85 -36.62
N GLN A 463 -6.52 0.61 -36.59
CA GLN A 463 -5.91 -0.55 -37.24
C GLN A 463 -6.13 -1.86 -36.47
N THR A 464 -6.29 -1.77 -35.15
CA THR A 464 -6.47 -2.95 -34.29
C THR A 464 -7.91 -3.13 -33.80
N PHE A 465 -8.85 -2.34 -34.31
CA PHE A 465 -10.27 -2.54 -34.06
C PHE A 465 -10.80 -3.73 -34.88
N LEU A 466 -11.41 -4.70 -34.20
CA LEU A 466 -12.12 -5.81 -34.84
C LEU A 466 -13.60 -5.78 -34.44
N GLY A 467 -14.49 -5.84 -35.43
CA GLY A 467 -15.94 -5.91 -35.23
C GLY A 467 -16.44 -7.28 -34.76
N ILE A 468 -15.86 -7.81 -33.68
CA ILE A 468 -16.16 -9.15 -33.16
C ILE A 468 -16.95 -9.04 -31.85
N TYR A 469 -18.08 -9.74 -31.79
CA TYR A 469 -18.86 -9.89 -30.56
C TYR A 469 -18.34 -11.06 -29.73
N THR A 470 -18.20 -10.85 -28.41
CA THR A 470 -18.01 -11.93 -27.45
C THR A 470 -19.02 -11.81 -26.30
N ARG A 471 -19.14 -12.88 -25.52
CA ARG A 471 -19.98 -12.90 -24.32
C ARG A 471 -19.55 -11.88 -23.26
N ASP A 472 -18.31 -11.40 -23.31
CA ASP A 472 -17.76 -10.51 -22.29
C ASP A 472 -18.36 -9.10 -22.38
N ARG A 473 -18.99 -8.75 -23.53
CA ARG A 473 -19.80 -7.53 -23.71
C ARG A 473 -21.13 -7.51 -22.95
N LYS A 474 -21.54 -8.63 -22.34
CA LYS A 474 -22.76 -8.72 -21.51
C LYS A 474 -24.04 -8.19 -22.19
N GLY A 475 -24.14 -8.35 -23.52
CA GLY A 475 -25.28 -7.91 -24.33
C GLY A 475 -25.18 -6.48 -24.87
N GLU A 476 -24.09 -5.76 -24.60
CA GLU A 476 -23.81 -4.49 -25.28
C GLU A 476 -23.42 -4.72 -26.76
N ASP A 477 -23.86 -3.83 -27.64
CA ASP A 477 -23.51 -3.87 -29.06
C ASP A 477 -22.00 -3.70 -29.30
N VAL A 478 -21.51 -4.29 -30.38
CA VAL A 478 -20.16 -4.01 -30.88
C VAL A 478 -20.20 -2.65 -31.58
N PRO A 479 -19.38 -1.67 -31.17
CA PRO A 479 -19.35 -0.37 -31.83
C PRO A 479 -18.85 -0.49 -33.27
N LYS A 480 -19.09 0.52 -34.10
CA LYS A 480 -18.53 0.61 -35.46
C LYS A 480 -17.05 0.97 -35.44
N SER A 481 -16.66 1.84 -34.51
CA SER A 481 -15.29 2.27 -34.28
C SER A 481 -15.12 2.89 -32.89
N LEU A 482 -13.87 3.12 -32.50
CA LEU A 482 -13.49 3.82 -31.28
C LEU A 482 -12.74 5.09 -31.66
N GLU A 483 -13.16 6.23 -31.13
CA GLU A 483 -12.60 7.55 -31.44
C GLU A 483 -11.95 8.14 -30.20
N VAL A 484 -10.63 8.32 -30.24
CA VAL A 484 -9.84 8.89 -29.16
C VAL A 484 -10.16 10.39 -29.04
N ARG A 485 -10.51 10.82 -27.83
CA ARG A 485 -10.86 12.21 -27.51
C ARG A 485 -9.76 12.90 -26.74
N GLU A 486 -9.16 12.19 -25.80
CA GLU A 486 -8.10 12.73 -24.94
C GLU A 486 -6.97 11.72 -24.81
N VAL A 487 -5.74 12.23 -24.76
CA VAL A 487 -4.55 11.44 -24.51
C VAL A 487 -3.74 12.11 -23.42
N GLU A 488 -3.31 11.32 -22.44
CA GLU A 488 -2.26 11.71 -21.49
C GLU A 488 -1.09 10.74 -21.60
N GLN A 489 0.12 11.29 -21.73
CA GLN A 489 1.34 10.53 -21.53
C GLN A 489 1.64 10.45 -20.03
N VAL A 490 1.96 9.25 -19.56
CA VAL A 490 2.29 8.95 -18.17
C VAL A 490 3.80 8.85 -18.05
N TYR A 491 4.36 9.48 -17.02
CA TYR A 491 5.77 9.45 -16.65
C TYR A 491 5.87 9.00 -15.19
N ASN A 492 5.49 7.75 -14.93
CA ASN A 492 5.70 7.12 -13.62
C ASN A 492 7.15 6.63 -13.53
N CYS A 493 7.98 7.34 -12.77
CA CYS A 493 9.42 7.07 -12.71
C CYS A 493 9.74 5.77 -11.98
N GLY A 494 9.02 5.47 -10.89
CA GLY A 494 9.20 4.23 -10.11
C GLY A 494 8.86 2.99 -10.93
N SER A 495 7.65 2.98 -11.51
CA SER A 495 7.18 1.88 -12.38
C SER A 495 8.08 1.70 -13.61
N TRP A 496 8.62 2.78 -14.18
CA TRP A 496 9.62 2.64 -15.25
C TRP A 496 10.91 2.00 -14.76
N GLY A 497 11.44 2.39 -13.61
CA GLY A 497 12.65 1.80 -13.06
C GLY A 497 12.51 0.30 -12.72
N GLU A 498 11.33 -0.12 -12.30
CA GLU A 498 10.94 -1.53 -12.16
C GLU A 498 10.91 -2.22 -13.54
N TYR A 499 10.19 -1.63 -14.49
CA TYR A 499 10.09 -2.11 -15.86
C TYR A 499 11.45 -2.27 -16.55
N ALA A 500 12.31 -1.26 -16.49
CA ALA A 500 13.64 -1.26 -17.11
C ALA A 500 14.54 -2.36 -16.53
N ARG A 501 14.51 -2.55 -15.20
CA ARG A 501 15.24 -3.64 -14.53
C ARG A 501 14.69 -5.00 -14.95
N ARG A 502 13.36 -5.17 -14.99
CA ARG A 502 12.76 -6.45 -15.38
C ARG A 502 13.03 -6.78 -16.85
N ARG A 503 12.94 -5.78 -17.74
CA ARG A 503 13.32 -5.90 -19.16
C ARG A 503 14.76 -6.40 -19.32
N GLN A 504 15.71 -5.84 -18.57
CA GLN A 504 17.10 -6.31 -18.60
C GLN A 504 17.26 -7.76 -18.12
N GLN A 505 16.52 -8.16 -17.09
CA GLN A 505 16.51 -9.56 -16.63
C GLN A 505 15.96 -10.49 -17.72
N VAL A 506 14.84 -10.13 -18.35
CA VAL A 506 14.27 -10.90 -19.46
C VAL A 506 15.27 -11.03 -20.61
N LEU A 507 15.98 -9.96 -20.98
CA LEU A 507 17.05 -10.02 -21.99
C LEU A 507 18.15 -11.04 -21.64
N GLN A 508 18.61 -11.04 -20.40
CA GLN A 508 19.61 -11.99 -19.90
C GLN A 508 19.07 -13.43 -19.84
N GLU A 509 17.78 -13.59 -19.56
CA GLU A 509 17.11 -14.89 -19.54
C GLU A 509 16.94 -15.44 -20.96
N MET A 510 16.61 -14.58 -21.92
CA MET A 510 16.46 -14.90 -23.34
C MET A 510 17.78 -15.40 -23.96
N SER A 511 18.93 -14.86 -23.53
CA SER A 511 20.25 -15.30 -24.03
C SER A 511 20.60 -16.74 -23.63
N LYS A 512 19.92 -17.32 -22.64
CA LYS A 512 20.13 -18.72 -22.19
C LYS A 512 19.44 -19.76 -23.09
N GLY A 513 18.72 -19.32 -24.13
CA GLY A 513 17.94 -20.19 -25.01
C GLY A 513 16.65 -20.70 -24.35
N GLY A 514 15.90 -21.53 -25.08
CA GLY A 514 14.65 -22.11 -24.61
C GLY A 514 13.55 -22.09 -25.66
N ALA A 515 12.48 -22.86 -25.44
CA ALA A 515 11.32 -22.82 -26.29
C ALA A 515 10.59 -21.48 -26.13
N SER A 516 10.26 -20.84 -27.25
CA SER A 516 9.40 -19.67 -27.30
C SER A 516 8.56 -19.78 -28.56
N TRP A 517 7.35 -19.25 -28.51
CA TRP A 517 6.62 -18.96 -29.73
C TRP A 517 7.35 -17.85 -30.53
N VAL A 518 7.35 -17.99 -31.86
CA VAL A 518 8.09 -17.15 -32.83
C VAL A 518 7.19 -16.59 -33.93
N GLY A 519 5.86 -16.66 -33.73
CA GLY A 519 4.92 -16.08 -34.70
C GLY A 519 4.88 -14.56 -34.60
N GLU A 520 4.15 -13.95 -35.52
CA GLU A 520 3.98 -12.49 -35.55
C GLU A 520 2.91 -12.04 -34.54
N LEU A 521 3.31 -11.14 -33.64
CA LEU A 521 2.36 -10.34 -32.87
C LEU A 521 1.73 -9.30 -33.79
N LYS A 522 0.42 -9.11 -33.63
CA LYS A 522 -0.40 -8.21 -34.47
C LYS A 522 -0.41 -6.78 -33.95
N THR A 523 0.28 -6.56 -32.84
CA THR A 523 0.51 -5.25 -32.26
C THR A 523 1.58 -4.52 -33.07
N ASP A 524 1.60 -3.19 -33.01
CA ASP A 524 2.70 -2.35 -33.54
C ASP A 524 2.70 -2.01 -35.03
N LYS A 525 1.65 -2.37 -35.78
CA LYS A 525 1.46 -1.84 -37.14
C LYS A 525 0.56 -0.62 -37.04
N CYS A 526 1.15 0.57 -36.94
CA CYS A 526 0.47 1.85 -37.18
C CYS A 526 1.36 2.72 -38.07
N THR A 527 0.79 3.22 -39.16
CA THR A 527 1.47 4.09 -40.13
C THR A 527 1.05 5.55 -40.01
N GLN A 528 0.19 5.88 -39.04
CA GLN A 528 -0.25 7.25 -38.76
C GLN A 528 0.59 7.85 -37.63
N GLY A 529 0.82 9.17 -37.70
CA GLY A 529 1.57 9.88 -36.66
C GLY A 529 3.02 9.40 -36.52
N GLU A 530 3.56 9.56 -35.32
CA GLU A 530 4.92 9.10 -34.98
C GLU A 530 4.87 8.30 -33.67
N GLN A 531 5.45 7.11 -33.70
CA GLN A 531 5.67 6.29 -32.52
C GLN A 531 6.67 6.98 -31.58
N PRO A 532 6.58 6.79 -30.25
CA PRO A 532 7.56 7.39 -29.37
C PRO A 532 8.97 6.85 -29.63
N ASN A 533 9.97 7.69 -29.45
CA ASN A 533 11.38 7.35 -29.68
C ASN A 533 12.12 6.96 -28.39
N TRP A 534 11.43 6.92 -27.24
CA TRP A 534 12.03 6.72 -25.92
C TRP A 534 12.05 5.26 -25.46
N HIS A 535 11.38 4.35 -26.17
CA HIS A 535 11.23 2.95 -25.77
C HIS A 535 11.54 1.92 -26.87
N LEU A 536 11.96 2.35 -28.07
CA LEU A 536 12.22 1.44 -29.20
C LEU A 536 13.46 1.83 -30.03
N THR A 537 14.59 2.06 -29.37
CA THR A 537 15.84 2.35 -30.09
C THR A 537 16.78 1.13 -30.11
N GLY A 538 17.00 0.58 -31.31
CA GLY A 538 18.15 -0.26 -31.62
C GLY A 538 17.91 -1.78 -31.67
N ALA A 539 18.94 -2.53 -32.07
CA ALA A 539 18.95 -3.98 -32.34
C ALA A 539 18.65 -4.91 -31.14
N GLU A 540 18.00 -4.40 -30.08
CA GLU A 540 17.59 -5.12 -28.89
C GLU A 540 16.17 -5.70 -29.00
N LEU A 541 15.84 -6.32 -30.13
CA LEU A 541 14.65 -7.16 -30.31
C LEU A 541 14.57 -8.35 -29.31
N GLY A 542 15.52 -8.45 -28.37
CA GLY A 542 15.71 -9.60 -27.49
C GLY A 542 14.73 -9.69 -26.33
N ALA A 543 14.12 -8.59 -25.89
CA ALA A 543 13.13 -8.59 -24.79
C ALA A 543 11.71 -8.92 -25.28
N ASN A 544 11.47 -8.93 -26.59
CA ASN A 544 10.14 -9.10 -27.18
C ASN A 544 9.16 -8.05 -26.63
N GLU A 545 9.47 -6.77 -26.85
CA GLU A 545 8.71 -5.62 -26.35
C GLU A 545 7.63 -5.18 -27.34
N HIS A 546 6.41 -4.99 -26.85
CA HIS A 546 5.24 -4.71 -27.67
C HIS A 546 4.29 -3.70 -27.01
N TRP A 547 3.55 -2.94 -27.84
CA TRP A 547 2.44 -2.14 -27.37
C TRP A 547 1.18 -2.97 -27.27
N LEU A 548 0.60 -3.02 -26.07
CA LEU A 548 -0.62 -3.76 -25.80
C LEU A 548 -1.66 -2.89 -25.09
N TYR A 549 -2.90 -3.34 -25.12
CA TYR A 549 -4.03 -2.55 -24.64
C TYR A 549 -4.62 -3.15 -23.37
N HIS A 550 -4.86 -2.30 -22.36
CA HIS A 550 -5.56 -2.69 -21.14
C HIS A 550 -6.80 -1.83 -20.94
N GLY A 551 -7.99 -2.46 -21.00
CA GLY A 551 -9.25 -1.78 -20.70
C GLY A 551 -9.52 -1.77 -19.20
N THR A 552 -9.90 -0.62 -18.67
CA THR A 552 -10.12 -0.46 -17.22
C THR A 552 -11.21 0.56 -16.90
N SER A 553 -11.53 0.71 -15.61
CA SER A 553 -12.41 1.76 -15.11
C SER A 553 -11.64 3.06 -14.81
N LEU A 554 -12.33 4.17 -14.56
CA LEU A 554 -11.68 5.42 -14.15
C LEU A 554 -10.81 5.25 -12.89
N ALA A 555 -11.31 4.50 -11.91
CA ALA A 555 -10.54 4.19 -10.70
C ALA A 555 -9.33 3.30 -11.00
N GLY A 556 -9.47 2.35 -11.93
CA GLY A 556 -8.37 1.50 -12.37
C GLY A 556 -7.31 2.27 -13.15
N GLU A 557 -7.72 3.21 -14.01
CA GLU A 557 -6.83 4.12 -14.74
C GLU A 557 -5.89 4.88 -13.79
N ALA A 558 -6.45 5.60 -12.81
CA ALA A 558 -5.65 6.34 -11.83
C ALA A 558 -4.82 5.41 -10.93
N GLY A 559 -5.43 4.32 -10.45
CA GLY A 559 -4.77 3.34 -9.58
C GLY A 559 -3.55 2.68 -10.22
N ILE A 560 -3.64 2.31 -11.50
CA ILE A 560 -2.56 1.68 -12.25
C ILE A 560 -1.49 2.70 -12.63
N THR A 561 -1.87 3.87 -13.16
CA THR A 561 -0.90 4.84 -13.68
C THR A 561 -0.10 5.58 -12.61
N GLU A 562 -0.69 5.77 -11.42
CA GLU A 562 0.03 6.36 -10.28
C GLU A 562 0.71 5.32 -9.40
N GLY A 563 0.16 4.11 -9.33
CA GLY A 563 0.76 3.00 -8.60
C GLY A 563 1.38 2.02 -9.58
N ASP A 564 0.80 0.82 -9.59
CA ASP A 564 1.15 -0.24 -10.51
C ASP A 564 -0.03 -1.21 -10.67
N PHE A 565 0.08 -2.18 -11.58
CA PHE A 565 -0.82 -3.30 -11.70
C PHE A 565 -0.82 -4.13 -10.41
N ARG A 566 -2.01 -4.42 -9.90
CA ARG A 566 -2.19 -5.19 -8.66
C ARG A 566 -2.65 -6.60 -8.98
N LEU A 567 -1.72 -7.56 -9.01
CA LEU A 567 -2.03 -8.97 -9.29
C LEU A 567 -3.05 -9.58 -8.31
N ASN A 568 -3.13 -9.10 -7.07
CA ASN A 568 -4.14 -9.54 -6.10
C ASN A 568 -5.57 -9.09 -6.46
N LEU A 569 -5.71 -8.13 -7.38
CA LEU A 569 -6.99 -7.71 -7.97
C LEU A 569 -7.26 -8.42 -9.31
N ALA A 570 -6.32 -9.22 -9.83
CA ALA A 570 -6.55 -10.00 -11.05
C ALA A 570 -7.76 -10.93 -10.84
N GLY A 571 -8.69 -10.91 -11.80
CA GLY A 571 -9.92 -11.67 -11.72
C GLY A 571 -11.09 -11.00 -10.99
N SER A 572 -10.89 -9.83 -10.36
CA SER A 572 -11.95 -9.12 -9.63
C SER A 572 -13.06 -8.57 -10.54
N ASN A 573 -12.72 -8.22 -11.79
CA ASN A 573 -13.64 -7.61 -12.77
C ASN A 573 -13.95 -8.50 -13.99
N ALA A 574 -13.16 -9.57 -14.22
CA ALA A 574 -13.19 -10.39 -15.43
C ALA A 574 -12.66 -11.81 -15.18
N GLY A 575 -12.92 -12.75 -16.10
CA GLY A 575 -12.49 -14.14 -15.95
C GLY A 575 -10.97 -14.36 -16.00
N THR A 576 -10.48 -15.39 -15.32
CA THR A 576 -9.05 -15.73 -15.16
C THR A 576 -8.65 -16.94 -16.01
N LEU A 577 -9.11 -16.97 -17.26
CA LEU A 577 -9.04 -18.17 -18.12
C LEU A 577 -7.61 -18.73 -18.27
N TYR A 578 -6.60 -17.87 -18.33
CA TYR A 578 -5.19 -18.26 -18.45
C TYR A 578 -4.42 -18.09 -17.14
N GLY A 579 -5.12 -17.95 -16.00
CA GLY A 579 -4.55 -17.73 -14.68
C GLY A 579 -4.71 -16.29 -14.18
N ASN A 580 -4.27 -16.05 -12.94
CA ASN A 580 -4.32 -14.74 -12.28
C ASN A 580 -3.08 -13.92 -12.63
N GLY A 581 -3.20 -13.07 -13.65
CA GLY A 581 -2.15 -12.22 -14.18
C GLY A 581 -2.68 -10.87 -14.68
N VAL A 582 -1.81 -10.04 -15.25
CA VAL A 582 -2.18 -8.83 -15.98
C VAL A 582 -2.61 -9.23 -17.40
N TYR A 583 -3.87 -8.95 -17.74
CA TYR A 583 -4.44 -9.25 -19.06
C TYR A 583 -4.29 -8.05 -19.98
N LEU A 584 -3.75 -8.31 -21.16
CA LEU A 584 -3.49 -7.35 -22.21
C LEU A 584 -4.03 -7.92 -23.53
N ALA A 585 -4.39 -7.06 -24.47
CA ALA A 585 -4.90 -7.49 -25.77
C ALA A 585 -4.16 -6.84 -26.93
N GLU A 586 -4.13 -7.57 -28.05
CA GLU A 586 -3.60 -7.04 -29.31
C GLU A 586 -4.62 -6.21 -30.10
N ALA A 587 -5.90 -6.26 -29.70
CA ALA A 587 -7.00 -5.56 -30.35
C ALA A 587 -7.69 -4.64 -29.35
N VAL A 588 -7.83 -3.35 -29.68
CA VAL A 588 -8.52 -2.38 -28.82
C VAL A 588 -9.96 -2.78 -28.55
N SER A 589 -10.64 -3.45 -29.49
CA SER A 589 -12.03 -3.87 -29.31
C SER A 589 -12.21 -5.02 -28.31
N LYS A 590 -11.13 -5.75 -27.97
CA LYS A 590 -11.13 -6.69 -26.83
C LYS A 590 -11.04 -5.93 -25.51
N SER A 591 -10.08 -5.02 -25.41
CA SER A 591 -9.91 -4.21 -24.20
C SER A 591 -11.13 -3.31 -23.92
N ASP A 592 -11.81 -2.82 -24.96
CA ASP A 592 -13.09 -2.10 -24.85
C ASP A 592 -14.17 -2.86 -24.06
N GLU A 593 -14.21 -4.20 -24.15
CA GLU A 593 -15.18 -5.05 -23.42
C GLU A 593 -15.04 -4.95 -21.90
N TYR A 594 -13.87 -4.50 -21.42
CA TYR A 594 -13.54 -4.39 -19.99
C TYR A 594 -13.54 -2.95 -19.46
N THR A 595 -13.94 -1.99 -20.29
CA THR A 595 -14.04 -0.59 -19.85
C THR A 595 -15.40 -0.29 -19.24
N THR A 596 -15.43 0.68 -18.33
CA THR A 596 -16.68 1.28 -17.82
C THR A 596 -16.77 2.73 -18.27
N PRO A 597 -17.96 3.22 -18.70
CA PRO A 597 -18.10 4.63 -19.06
C PRO A 597 -17.90 5.50 -17.81
N GLN A 598 -17.17 6.58 -17.99
CA GLN A 598 -17.02 7.66 -17.03
C GLN A 598 -18.30 8.51 -16.95
N PRO A 599 -18.45 9.38 -15.93
CA PRO A 599 -19.55 10.35 -15.88
C PRO A 599 -19.64 11.25 -17.14
N SER A 600 -18.51 11.54 -17.78
CA SER A 600 -18.44 12.28 -19.05
C SER A 600 -18.96 11.48 -20.26
N GLY A 601 -19.21 10.18 -20.12
CA GLY A 601 -19.53 9.25 -21.19
C GLY A 601 -18.30 8.67 -21.91
N LEU A 602 -17.09 9.19 -21.66
CA LEU A 602 -15.84 8.64 -22.19
C LEU A 602 -15.50 7.30 -21.53
N ARG A 603 -14.65 6.51 -22.18
CA ARG A 603 -14.10 5.25 -21.67
C ARG A 603 -12.58 5.32 -21.68
N SER A 604 -11.94 4.62 -20.75
CA SER A 604 -10.50 4.65 -20.56
C SER A 604 -9.82 3.38 -21.02
N MET A 605 -8.73 3.52 -21.75
CA MET A 605 -7.84 2.43 -22.11
C MET A 605 -6.40 2.84 -21.87
N LEU A 606 -5.63 1.97 -21.22
CA LEU A 606 -4.20 2.15 -21.07
C LEU A 606 -3.49 1.52 -22.26
N ILE A 607 -2.50 2.22 -22.79
CA ILE A 607 -1.59 1.72 -23.81
C ILE A 607 -0.28 1.42 -23.11
N CYS A 608 -0.01 0.12 -23.00
CA CYS A 608 1.04 -0.43 -22.17
C CYS A 608 2.20 -0.88 -23.06
N LEU A 609 3.40 -0.47 -22.70
CA LEU A 609 4.61 -1.10 -23.21
C LEU A 609 4.85 -2.36 -22.38
N SER A 610 5.09 -3.50 -23.03
CA SER A 610 5.21 -4.78 -22.31
C SER A 610 6.36 -5.61 -22.82
N THR A 611 7.19 -6.13 -21.91
CA THR A 611 8.27 -7.07 -22.23
C THR A 611 7.75 -8.51 -22.10
N LEU A 612 7.63 -9.20 -23.24
CA LEU A 612 6.96 -10.51 -23.30
C LEU A 612 7.94 -11.69 -23.19
N GLY A 613 9.23 -11.46 -23.46
CA GLY A 613 10.27 -12.48 -23.50
C GLY A 613 9.84 -13.74 -24.26
N ARG A 614 10.18 -14.91 -23.70
CA ARG A 614 9.63 -16.22 -24.12
C ARG A 614 8.13 -16.30 -23.88
N VAL A 615 7.37 -16.35 -24.97
CA VAL A 615 5.91 -16.47 -24.97
C VAL A 615 5.52 -17.95 -25.01
N ASN A 616 4.70 -18.38 -24.04
CA ASN A 616 4.02 -19.67 -24.07
C ASN A 616 2.72 -19.54 -24.89
N TYR A 617 2.72 -20.10 -26.09
CA TYR A 617 1.55 -20.08 -26.96
C TYR A 617 0.56 -21.16 -26.56
N ASN A 618 -0.70 -20.77 -26.40
CA ASN A 618 -1.78 -21.67 -26.02
C ASN A 618 -3.01 -21.48 -26.93
N ASP A 619 -3.32 -22.52 -27.70
CA ASP A 619 -4.54 -22.63 -28.51
C ASP A 619 -5.46 -23.77 -28.05
N GLN A 620 -5.39 -24.13 -26.77
CA GLN A 620 -6.28 -25.14 -26.21
C GLN A 620 -7.70 -24.60 -26.01
N LYS A 621 -8.71 -25.40 -26.39
CA LYS A 621 -10.13 -25.05 -26.24
C LYS A 621 -10.56 -24.86 -24.79
N ARG A 622 -9.87 -25.55 -23.86
CA ARG A 622 -10.07 -25.53 -22.40
C ARG A 622 -8.69 -25.50 -21.74
N PRO A 623 -8.03 -24.34 -21.66
CA PRO A 623 -6.73 -24.23 -21.03
C PRO A 623 -6.81 -24.47 -19.53
N ASP A 624 -5.72 -24.96 -18.95
CA ASP A 624 -5.51 -24.97 -17.52
C ASP A 624 -4.75 -23.69 -17.12
N GLY A 625 -5.46 -22.74 -16.49
CA GLY A 625 -4.87 -21.46 -16.10
C GLY A 625 -3.80 -21.56 -15.02
N ASP A 626 -3.89 -22.57 -14.14
CA ASP A 626 -2.91 -22.76 -13.07
C ASP A 626 -1.61 -23.34 -13.63
N GLU A 627 -1.71 -24.28 -14.58
CA GLU A 627 -0.54 -24.81 -15.30
C GLU A 627 0.15 -23.72 -16.12
N LEU A 628 -0.62 -22.91 -16.85
CA LEU A 628 -0.08 -21.78 -17.63
C LEU A 628 0.61 -20.77 -16.71
N ALA A 629 -0.01 -20.38 -15.60
CA ALA A 629 0.62 -19.48 -14.63
C ALA A 629 1.91 -20.07 -14.03
N ALA A 630 1.91 -21.35 -13.69
CA ALA A 630 3.11 -22.05 -13.20
C ALA A 630 4.23 -22.07 -14.24
N SER A 631 3.88 -22.20 -15.52
CA SER A 631 4.85 -22.16 -16.63
C SER A 631 5.61 -20.83 -16.73
N CYS A 632 5.01 -19.73 -16.26
CA CYS A 632 5.67 -18.42 -16.18
C CYS A 632 6.41 -18.20 -14.87
N LYS A 633 5.83 -18.60 -13.72
CA LYS A 633 6.41 -18.37 -12.39
C LYS A 633 7.65 -19.24 -12.09
N GLY A 634 7.85 -20.32 -12.85
CA GLY A 634 9.03 -21.18 -12.71
C GLY A 634 9.34 -22.09 -13.90
N GLY A 635 8.47 -22.13 -14.93
CA GLY A 635 8.65 -22.97 -16.11
C GLY A 635 9.46 -22.35 -17.24
N GLY A 636 10.02 -21.15 -17.03
CA GLY A 636 10.94 -20.50 -17.96
C GLY A 636 10.28 -19.66 -19.06
N PHE A 637 8.96 -19.61 -19.13
CA PHE A 637 8.25 -18.60 -19.93
C PHE A 637 8.12 -17.29 -19.15
N HIS A 638 7.88 -16.18 -19.84
CA HIS A 638 7.65 -14.88 -19.21
C HIS A 638 6.23 -14.36 -19.47
N SER A 639 5.55 -14.91 -20.48
CA SER A 639 4.18 -14.51 -20.84
C SER A 639 3.42 -15.66 -21.49
N ILE A 640 2.09 -15.54 -21.53
CA ILE A 640 1.19 -16.45 -22.24
C ILE A 640 0.55 -15.70 -23.40
N LEU A 641 0.47 -16.34 -24.56
CA LEU A 641 -0.38 -15.92 -25.68
C LEU A 641 -1.55 -16.89 -25.81
N GLY A 642 -2.74 -16.43 -25.42
CA GLY A 642 -3.99 -17.15 -25.58
C GLY A 642 -4.59 -16.89 -26.96
N ASP A 643 -4.42 -17.82 -27.90
CA ASP A 643 -4.89 -17.67 -29.28
C ASP A 643 -6.32 -18.19 -29.47
N ARG A 644 -7.31 -17.43 -28.98
CA ARG A 644 -8.72 -17.75 -29.25
C ARG A 644 -9.17 -17.36 -30.63
N GLU A 645 -8.39 -16.58 -31.36
CA GLU A 645 -8.65 -16.30 -32.76
C GLU A 645 -8.62 -17.60 -33.56
N LYS A 646 -7.58 -18.41 -33.40
CA LYS A 646 -7.46 -19.72 -34.05
C LYS A 646 -8.57 -20.70 -33.67
N ILE A 647 -8.99 -20.72 -32.40
CA ILE A 647 -9.93 -21.73 -31.89
C ILE A 647 -11.40 -21.31 -32.10
N ARG A 648 -11.68 -20.01 -31.95
CA ARG A 648 -13.04 -19.46 -31.82
C ARG A 648 -13.33 -18.30 -32.78
N GLY A 649 -12.35 -17.84 -33.55
CA GLY A 649 -12.49 -16.66 -34.39
C GLY A 649 -12.67 -15.37 -33.58
N THR A 650 -12.16 -15.33 -32.34
CA THR A 650 -12.25 -14.16 -31.45
C THR A 650 -10.89 -13.47 -31.32
N TYR A 651 -10.56 -12.96 -30.13
CA TYR A 651 -9.35 -12.20 -29.88
C TYR A 651 -8.18 -13.06 -29.40
N ARG A 652 -6.96 -12.58 -29.64
CA ARG A 652 -5.77 -13.04 -28.94
C ARG A 652 -5.50 -12.15 -27.72
N GLU A 653 -5.14 -12.79 -26.62
CA GLU A 653 -4.89 -12.13 -25.33
C GLU A 653 -3.50 -12.52 -24.84
N ILE A 654 -2.81 -11.56 -24.23
CA ILE A 654 -1.52 -11.74 -23.60
C ILE A 654 -1.71 -11.67 -22.08
N VAL A 655 -1.05 -12.58 -21.36
CA VAL A 655 -1.04 -12.55 -19.89
C VAL A 655 0.39 -12.60 -19.38
N VAL A 656 0.72 -11.67 -18.49
CA VAL A 656 1.97 -11.67 -17.72
C VAL A 656 1.66 -11.82 -16.23
N PHE A 657 2.62 -12.35 -15.47
CA PHE A 657 2.45 -12.72 -14.05
C PHE A 657 3.40 -11.96 -13.12
N ASP A 658 3.97 -10.89 -13.65
CA ASP A 658 4.92 -9.99 -13.01
C ASP A 658 4.56 -8.60 -13.51
N GLU A 659 4.08 -7.74 -12.61
CA GLU A 659 3.66 -6.37 -12.89
C GLU A 659 4.79 -5.54 -13.52
N ASP A 660 6.04 -5.80 -13.13
CA ASP A 660 7.23 -5.13 -13.66
C ASP A 660 7.46 -5.46 -15.16
N GLN A 661 6.73 -6.39 -15.76
CA GLN A 661 6.78 -6.61 -17.21
C GLN A 661 5.94 -5.61 -18.03
N VAL A 662 5.19 -4.71 -17.38
CA VAL A 662 4.23 -3.82 -18.03
C VAL A 662 4.40 -2.38 -17.56
N TYR A 663 4.60 -1.47 -18.50
CA TYR A 663 4.63 -0.04 -18.24
C TYR A 663 3.42 0.68 -18.88
N PRO A 664 2.49 1.25 -18.10
CA PRO A 664 1.32 1.95 -18.62
C PRO A 664 1.69 3.37 -19.11
N ALA A 665 2.13 3.49 -20.36
CA ALA A 665 2.71 4.72 -20.89
C ALA A 665 1.71 5.80 -21.31
N TYR A 666 0.52 5.41 -21.75
CA TYR A 666 -0.51 6.36 -22.19
C TYR A 666 -1.88 6.00 -21.63
N ILE A 667 -2.65 7.04 -21.31
CA ILE A 667 -4.08 6.97 -21.06
C ILE A 667 -4.77 7.51 -22.31
N CYS A 668 -5.58 6.68 -22.96
CA CYS A 668 -6.46 7.10 -24.05
C CYS A 668 -7.90 7.09 -23.57
N ARG A 669 -8.54 8.27 -23.53
CA ARG A 669 -9.98 8.39 -23.27
C ARG A 669 -10.70 8.55 -24.59
N TYR A 670 -11.65 7.66 -24.86
CA TYR A 670 -12.29 7.51 -26.16
C TYR A 670 -13.80 7.40 -26.03
N GLN A 671 -14.48 7.59 -27.15
CA GLN A 671 -15.91 7.34 -27.29
C GLN A 671 -16.17 6.19 -28.27
N ARG A 672 -17.27 5.48 -28.07
CA ARG A 672 -17.77 4.48 -29.02
C ARG A 672 -18.60 5.18 -30.10
N VAL A 673 -18.34 4.85 -31.36
CA VAL A 673 -19.17 5.29 -32.50
C VAL A 673 -20.16 4.17 -32.82
N THR A 674 -21.46 4.47 -32.79
CA THR A 674 -22.55 3.50 -32.99
C THR A 674 -23.12 3.47 -34.39
#